data_AF-T2KM26-F1
#
_entry.id   AF-T2KM26-F1
#
_cell.length_a   1.000
_cell.length_b   1.000
_cell.length_c   1.000
_cell.angle_alpha   90.00
_cell.angle_beta   90.00
_cell.angle_gamma   90.00
#
_symmetry.space_group_name_H-M   'P 1'
#
loop_
_entity.id
_entity.type
_entity.pdbx_description
1 polymer ?
#
loop_
_entity_poly.entity_id
_entity_poly.type
_entity_poly.pdbx_seq_one_letter_code
_entity_poly.pdbx_strand_id
1 'polypeptide(L)'
;MIKYKAIINLVFIAVFFNNAMSQTVKKEKPNIIFILTDDQRFDAIGYAGNKFVNTPEMDKLAQQGTYFDHAIVTTPICAASRASLWTGLHERSHNFNFQTGNVREEYMNNAYPKLLKNNGYYTGFYGKYGVRYDNLESQFDEFESYDRNNRYKDKRGYYYKTINNDTVHLTRYTGQQAIDFIDKNATNTQPFMLSLSFSAPHAHDGAPEQYFWQTTTDALLQDTTLPGPDLADEKYFLAQPQAVRDGFNRLRWTWRYDDPEKYQHSLKGYYRMISGIDLEIKKIRDKLKEKGVDKNTVIIVMGDNGYFLGERQLAGKWLMYDNSIRVPLIVFDPRVNKHQDISEMVLNIDVTQTIADLAGVKAPESWQGKSLLPLVKQETSTISRDTILIEHLWDFENIPPSEGVRTEEWKYFRYVNDKTIEELYNIKKDPKEINNLIGKKKYQNVAKALREKLDELIAKNSDEFRAGPSDLTVELIRQPESEVKIFDLKPEFGWTVPLSSKYQSAYQLLVASSETIINANNGDVWDSGQVRSSQSTNVDFGGKPLKIGETYYWKVRIWDEENRLVDYSKAQKFTIGESDNYIISTENKFVTDKIKPSKFENRDGVYFIDFGKAAFATMEFNYQAKTPHTLTIRVGEMIDENGNVNRTPPAKSNIRYQELKVEVKPGQTRYRIPIQTDERNTRPNKAIPLPKGFPPLLPFRYAEIEGAQSSINANDVEQLAYHTFWDEKASSFKSDNNILNQVWDLSKYSIKATTFNGLYVDGDRERIPYEADAYLNQLSHYTTDREYAMARRTIEYFMKNPTWPTEWQQHVALLLYADYMYTGNTELVERYYEALKHKSLYELSNEDGLITSTKVDAEFMKKLGFPEGYKKPLTDIVDWPGANFNGSKTPGERDGFVFQPYNTVINSFFYENMKIMAQFAKILGKTDEVLDFELRAAKAKKAVNEQMFDKKRGIYVDGIGTDHASLHANMMPLAFGLVPQEHVDTVVEFVKSRGMACSVYGAQFLLDGLYNVGEADYALDLLASTSERSWYNMIRIGSTITLEAWDNKYKNNLDWNHAWGAVPANAIPRGLWGIKPKTAGFGIASIKPQMGKLKSSQITVPTVRGAIHATFTHNGPRSQTYEIEIPGNMVAEFSLDDIDGKDLIHNGQKVPAAFGAVQLSPGKHIIELKINSF
;
A
#
# COMPACT_ATOMS: atom_id res chain seq x y z
N MET A 1 -61.46 -15.81 63.80
CA MET A 1 -61.04 -16.28 65.14
C MET A 1 -59.54 -16.07 65.28
N ILE A 2 -59.14 -15.18 66.20
CA ILE A 2 -58.00 -15.28 67.12
C ILE A 2 -56.77 -16.06 66.61
N LYS A 3 -55.65 -15.36 66.42
CA LYS A 3 -54.48 -15.46 67.33
C LYS A 3 -53.52 -14.28 67.10
N TYR A 4 -53.85 -13.19 67.77
CA TYR A 4 -52.86 -12.24 68.27
C TYR A 4 -51.97 -12.95 69.30
N LYS A 5 -50.64 -12.80 69.22
CA LYS A 5 -49.76 -12.50 70.36
C LYS A 5 -48.31 -12.26 69.91
N ALA A 6 -47.71 -11.23 70.54
CA ALA A 6 -46.38 -10.63 70.35
C ALA A 6 -46.24 -9.84 69.04
N ILE A 7 -46.65 -8.56 68.90
CA ILE A 7 -46.42 -7.36 69.73
C ILE A 7 -44.98 -7.25 70.26
N ILE A 8 -44.22 -6.42 69.55
CA ILE A 8 -43.29 -5.33 69.95
C ILE A 8 -42.24 -5.28 68.82
N ASN A 9 -42.44 -4.51 67.74
CA ASN A 9 -42.25 -3.06 67.72
C ASN A 9 -41.08 -2.57 68.59
N LEU A 10 -39.87 -2.94 68.19
CA LEU A 10 -38.69 -2.07 68.31
C LEU A 10 -38.01 -2.04 66.93
N VAL A 11 -38.71 -1.37 66.01
CA VAL A 11 -38.16 -0.32 65.14
C VAL A 11 -36.66 -0.45 64.84
N PHE A 12 -36.35 -0.76 63.57
CA PHE A 12 -35.64 0.18 62.71
C PHE A 12 -34.83 1.24 63.49
N ILE A 13 -33.66 0.88 64.04
CA ILE A 13 -32.46 1.71 64.25
C ILE A 13 -31.50 0.85 65.08
N ALA A 14 -30.69 0.06 64.37
CA ALA A 14 -29.27 -0.11 64.66
C ALA A 14 -28.67 -0.89 63.48
N VAL A 15 -28.49 -0.15 62.37
CA VAL A 15 -27.23 -0.27 61.62
C VAL A 15 -26.12 -0.29 62.67
N PHE A 16 -25.15 -1.20 62.54
CA PHE A 16 -24.22 -1.71 63.57
C PHE A 16 -24.73 -2.96 64.29
N PHE A 17 -24.51 -4.13 63.70
CA PHE A 17 -23.43 -5.03 64.14
C PHE A 17 -23.35 -6.26 63.20
N ASN A 18 -22.15 -6.51 62.69
CA ASN A 18 -21.68 -7.70 61.95
C ASN A 18 -22.22 -7.82 60.51
N ASN A 19 -21.50 -7.43 59.45
CA ASN A 19 -20.10 -7.77 59.19
C ASN A 19 -19.74 -9.19 59.67
N ALA A 20 -20.60 -10.17 59.39
CA ALA A 20 -20.13 -11.53 59.21
C ALA A 20 -19.50 -11.57 57.82
N MET A 21 -18.18 -11.35 57.79
CA MET A 21 -17.33 -11.56 56.63
C MET A 21 -17.81 -12.79 55.87
N SER A 22 -18.35 -12.57 54.67
CA SER A 22 -18.06 -13.50 53.59
C SER A 22 -16.55 -13.40 53.39
N GLN A 23 -15.79 -14.17 54.17
CA GLN A 23 -14.48 -14.62 53.76
C GLN A 23 -14.74 -15.48 52.52
N THR A 24 -14.96 -14.79 51.39
CA THR A 24 -14.41 -15.26 50.14
C THR A 24 -12.96 -15.49 50.48
N VAL A 25 -12.60 -16.76 50.70
CA VAL A 25 -11.22 -17.19 50.79
C VAL A 25 -10.60 -16.62 49.54
N LYS A 26 -9.90 -15.50 49.68
CA LYS A 26 -9.18 -14.84 48.62
C LYS A 26 -8.24 -15.94 48.17
N LYS A 27 -8.53 -16.59 47.03
CA LYS A 27 -7.59 -17.55 46.44
C LYS A 27 -6.33 -16.74 46.27
N GLU A 28 -5.36 -16.94 47.16
CA GLU A 28 -4.13 -16.18 47.13
C GLU A 28 -3.50 -16.43 45.76
N LYS A 29 -3.31 -15.33 45.02
CA LYS A 29 -2.62 -15.37 43.74
C LYS A 29 -1.23 -16.00 43.98
N PRO A 30 -0.82 -17.00 43.20
CA PRO A 30 0.46 -17.65 43.42
C PRO A 30 1.60 -16.71 43.04
N ASN A 31 2.75 -16.90 43.66
CA ASN A 31 4.00 -16.47 43.06
C ASN A 31 4.29 -17.36 41.85
N ILE A 32 4.89 -16.81 40.80
CA ILE A 32 5.17 -17.56 39.57
C ILE A 32 6.66 -17.37 39.23
N ILE A 33 7.35 -18.47 38.97
CA ILE A 33 8.71 -18.47 38.42
C ILE A 33 8.67 -19.16 37.07
N PHE A 34 9.04 -18.47 36.01
CA PHE A 34 9.22 -19.05 34.69
C PHE A 34 10.72 -19.13 34.35
N ILE A 35 11.23 -20.35 34.23
CA ILE A 35 12.61 -20.66 33.88
C ILE A 35 12.64 -21.10 32.42
N LEU A 36 13.37 -20.34 31.61
CA LEU A 36 13.58 -20.61 30.20
C LEU A 36 15.06 -20.88 29.94
N THR A 37 15.37 -22.00 29.29
CA THR A 37 16.73 -22.38 28.88
C THR A 37 16.92 -22.19 27.38
N ASP A 38 18.16 -21.94 26.94
CA ASP A 38 18.50 -21.63 25.55
C ASP A 38 19.10 -22.86 24.86
N ASP A 39 18.46 -23.38 23.81
CA ASP A 39 18.87 -24.60 23.08
C ASP A 39 18.71 -25.94 23.84
N GLN A 40 17.85 -26.03 24.87
CA GLN A 40 17.62 -27.31 25.57
C GLN A 40 16.63 -28.21 24.80
N ARG A 41 17.17 -29.23 24.14
CA ARG A 41 16.41 -30.30 23.47
C ARG A 41 15.51 -31.08 24.44
N PHE A 42 14.36 -31.57 23.95
CA PHE A 42 13.34 -32.27 24.75
C PHE A 42 13.83 -33.46 25.60
N ASP A 43 14.82 -34.21 25.12
CA ASP A 43 15.39 -35.36 25.84
C ASP A 43 16.64 -34.99 26.66
N ALA A 44 17.02 -33.71 26.72
CA ALA A 44 18.16 -33.25 27.52
C ALA A 44 17.75 -33.01 28.99
N ILE A 45 17.05 -34.00 29.54
CA ILE A 45 16.60 -34.10 30.93
C ILE A 45 16.58 -35.57 31.35
N GLY A 46 17.01 -35.88 32.57
CA GLY A 46 17.05 -37.24 33.13
C GLY A 46 15.68 -37.92 33.14
N TYR A 47 14.63 -37.16 33.46
CA TYR A 47 13.24 -37.62 33.48
C TYR A 47 12.75 -38.17 32.12
N ALA A 48 13.27 -37.65 31.01
CA ALA A 48 12.96 -38.14 29.66
C ALA A 48 13.74 -39.41 29.28
N GLY A 49 14.52 -39.97 30.22
CA GLY A 49 15.31 -41.20 30.03
C GLY A 49 16.76 -40.99 29.60
N ASN A 50 17.24 -39.74 29.53
CA ASN A 50 18.63 -39.45 29.21
C ASN A 50 19.55 -39.73 30.39
N LYS A 51 20.36 -40.78 30.28
CA LYS A 51 21.23 -41.29 31.35
C LYS A 51 22.53 -40.50 31.53
N PHE A 52 22.83 -39.55 30.65
CA PHE A 52 24.10 -38.82 30.64
C PHE A 52 23.98 -37.41 31.21
N VAL A 53 22.84 -36.75 30.99
CA VAL A 53 22.55 -35.45 31.60
C VAL A 53 22.18 -35.65 33.07
N ASN A 54 22.71 -34.81 33.95
CA ASN A 54 22.40 -34.87 35.38
C ASN A 54 21.47 -33.71 35.76
N THR A 55 20.17 -33.95 35.85
CA THR A 55 19.12 -32.95 36.16
C THR A 55 18.19 -33.38 37.30
N PRO A 56 18.72 -33.82 38.46
CA PRO A 56 17.90 -34.38 39.53
C PRO A 56 16.84 -33.40 40.08
N GLU A 57 17.01 -32.09 39.93
CA GLU A 57 16.02 -31.12 40.40
C GLU A 57 14.87 -30.91 39.41
N MET A 58 15.15 -30.81 38.10
CA MET A 58 14.12 -30.83 37.07
C MET A 58 13.35 -32.16 37.10
N ASP A 59 14.03 -33.29 37.33
CA ASP A 59 13.39 -34.60 37.45
C ASP A 59 12.42 -34.64 38.63
N LYS A 60 12.78 -34.05 39.79
CA LYS A 60 11.85 -33.90 40.92
C LYS A 60 10.68 -32.99 40.59
N LEU A 61 10.88 -31.91 39.83
CA LEU A 61 9.78 -31.02 39.43
C LEU A 61 8.80 -31.77 38.52
N ALA A 62 9.28 -32.59 37.59
CA ALA A 62 8.44 -33.45 36.75
C ALA A 62 7.69 -34.52 37.57
N GLN A 63 8.39 -35.20 38.48
CA GLN A 63 7.80 -36.22 39.38
C GLN A 63 6.80 -35.66 40.38
N GLN A 64 6.83 -34.36 40.67
CA GLN A 64 5.94 -33.71 41.64
C GLN A 64 4.88 -32.81 40.96
N GLY A 65 5.00 -32.60 39.65
CA GLY A 65 4.17 -31.71 38.86
C GLY A 65 3.67 -32.38 37.59
N THR A 66 3.44 -31.58 36.55
CA THR A 66 3.02 -32.04 35.23
C THR A 66 4.17 -31.92 34.24
N TYR A 67 4.59 -33.05 33.66
CA TYR A 67 5.55 -33.12 32.56
C TYR A 67 4.81 -33.27 31.23
N PHE A 68 5.18 -32.45 30.26
CA PHE A 68 4.60 -32.50 28.91
C PHE A 68 5.63 -33.10 27.96
N ASP A 69 5.44 -34.36 27.57
CA ASP A 69 6.43 -35.06 26.74
C ASP A 69 6.38 -34.59 25.26
N HIS A 70 5.28 -34.03 24.78
CA HIS A 70 5.11 -33.47 23.44
C HIS A 70 5.03 -31.93 23.43
N ALA A 71 5.82 -31.27 24.27
CA ALA A 71 5.98 -29.82 24.21
C ALA A 71 6.81 -29.38 23.00
N ILE A 72 6.26 -28.41 22.26
CA ILE A 72 6.75 -27.96 20.96
C ILE A 72 6.82 -26.43 20.95
N VAL A 73 7.87 -25.86 20.36
CA VAL A 73 7.92 -24.42 20.08
C VAL A 73 7.27 -24.14 18.73
N THR A 74 6.52 -23.06 18.63
CA THR A 74 5.94 -22.61 17.34
C THR A 74 7.01 -22.26 16.32
N THR A 75 8.20 -21.85 16.79
CA THR A 75 9.36 -21.53 15.95
C THR A 75 10.69 -21.96 16.58
N PRO A 76 11.56 -22.69 15.85
CA PRO A 76 12.80 -23.26 16.39
C PRO A 76 13.99 -22.30 16.32
N ILE A 77 13.83 -21.08 16.83
CA ILE A 77 14.92 -20.12 16.99
C ILE A 77 14.68 -19.22 18.20
N CYS A 78 15.71 -19.01 19.00
CA CYS A 78 15.57 -18.35 20.31
C CYS A 78 14.96 -16.96 20.25
N ALA A 79 15.35 -16.09 19.29
CA ALA A 79 14.78 -14.75 19.17
C ALA A 79 13.27 -14.78 18.88
N ALA A 80 12.84 -15.49 17.84
CA ALA A 80 11.43 -15.57 17.47
C ALA A 80 10.61 -16.33 18.53
N SER A 81 11.11 -17.44 19.06
CA SER A 81 10.40 -18.21 20.10
C SER A 81 10.21 -17.41 21.39
N ARG A 82 11.22 -16.60 21.77
CA ARG A 82 11.09 -15.69 22.91
C ARG A 82 10.07 -14.59 22.62
N ALA A 83 10.07 -14.00 21.42
CA ALA A 83 9.01 -13.08 21.01
C ALA A 83 7.61 -13.73 21.09
N SER A 84 7.47 -14.99 20.67
CA SER A 84 6.23 -15.76 20.83
C SER A 84 5.85 -15.94 22.30
N LEU A 85 6.81 -16.26 23.18
CA LEU A 85 6.59 -16.40 24.62
C LEU A 85 6.18 -15.08 25.29
N TRP A 86 6.79 -13.96 24.89
CA TRP A 86 6.43 -12.64 25.44
C TRP A 86 5.03 -12.22 25.02
N THR A 87 4.69 -12.40 23.74
CA THR A 87 3.49 -11.83 23.10
C THR A 87 2.29 -12.78 23.00
N GLY A 88 2.49 -14.09 23.16
CA GLY A 88 1.44 -15.10 22.97
C GLY A 88 1.08 -15.36 21.50
N LEU A 89 1.95 -14.99 20.56
CA LEU A 89 1.71 -15.03 19.11
C LEU A 89 2.68 -15.97 18.38
N HIS A 90 2.24 -16.50 17.24
CA HIS A 90 3.10 -17.18 16.27
C HIS A 90 4.12 -16.23 15.61
N GLU A 91 5.21 -16.77 15.06
CA GLU A 91 6.26 -15.99 14.39
C GLU A 91 5.69 -15.14 13.26
N ARG A 92 4.74 -15.67 12.50
CA ARG A 92 4.11 -14.91 11.41
C ARG A 92 3.35 -13.67 11.87
N SER A 93 2.77 -13.64 13.07
CA SER A 93 2.07 -12.43 13.54
C SER A 93 3.10 -11.42 14.05
N HIS A 94 3.95 -11.81 15.01
CA HIS A 94 4.89 -10.85 15.60
C HIS A 94 6.06 -10.48 14.66
N ASN A 95 6.36 -11.34 13.69
CA ASN A 95 7.30 -11.16 12.57
C ASN A 95 8.68 -10.62 13.00
N PHE A 96 9.22 -11.17 14.09
CA PHE A 96 10.47 -10.71 14.72
C PHE A 96 11.60 -11.72 14.52
N ASN A 97 12.78 -11.23 14.13
CA ASN A 97 14.01 -12.01 14.01
C ASN A 97 15.26 -11.18 14.36
N PHE A 98 16.46 -11.73 14.19
CA PHE A 98 17.72 -11.06 14.55
C PHE A 98 18.07 -9.85 13.70
N GLN A 99 17.44 -9.67 12.53
CA GLN A 99 17.67 -8.56 11.62
C GLN A 99 16.53 -7.52 11.65
N THR A 100 15.47 -7.74 12.41
CA THR A 100 14.36 -6.78 12.54
C THR A 100 14.63 -5.76 13.64
N GLY A 101 13.99 -4.59 13.59
CA GLY A 101 13.98 -3.67 14.73
C GLY A 101 13.16 -4.17 15.91
N ASN A 102 12.57 -3.27 16.69
CA ASN A 102 11.82 -3.65 17.88
C ASN A 102 10.59 -4.52 17.54
N VAL A 103 10.25 -5.43 18.45
CA VAL A 103 8.93 -6.07 18.43
C VAL A 103 7.87 -4.96 18.48
N ARG A 104 6.84 -5.06 17.64
CA ARG A 104 5.76 -4.06 17.54
C ARG A 104 5.18 -3.73 18.91
N GLU A 105 5.00 -2.43 19.17
CA GLU A 105 4.50 -1.94 20.45
C GLU A 105 3.08 -2.45 20.75
N GLU A 106 2.26 -2.63 19.72
CA GLU A 106 0.91 -3.19 19.77
C GLU A 106 0.89 -4.60 20.41
N TYR A 107 1.92 -5.41 20.14
CA TYR A 107 2.07 -6.72 20.75
C TYR A 107 2.71 -6.64 22.14
N MET A 108 3.73 -5.78 22.30
CA MET A 108 4.44 -5.64 23.58
C MET A 108 3.61 -4.98 24.68
N ASN A 109 2.60 -4.18 24.30
CA ASN A 109 1.57 -3.67 25.19
C ASN A 109 0.71 -4.77 25.81
N ASN A 110 0.58 -5.90 25.10
CA ASN A 110 -0.15 -7.09 25.52
C ASN A 110 0.78 -8.21 26.02
N ALA A 111 2.08 -7.97 26.16
CA ALA A 111 3.01 -8.98 26.62
C ALA A 111 2.72 -9.41 28.06
N TYR A 112 2.90 -10.69 28.39
CA TYR A 112 2.51 -11.22 29.70
C TYR A 112 3.15 -10.49 30.90
N PRO A 113 4.43 -10.05 30.87
CA PRO A 113 5.00 -9.41 32.05
C PRO A 113 4.32 -8.07 32.34
N LYS A 114 4.07 -7.26 31.31
CA LYS A 114 3.31 -6.01 31.42
C LYS A 114 1.87 -6.27 31.88
N LEU A 115 1.23 -7.30 31.34
CA LEU A 115 -0.12 -7.69 31.75
C LEU A 115 -0.18 -8.04 33.24
N LEU A 116 0.79 -8.81 33.75
CA LEU A 116 0.86 -9.19 35.16
C LEU A 116 1.20 -7.98 36.05
N LYS A 117 2.18 -7.16 35.66
CA LYS A 117 2.56 -5.92 36.36
C LYS A 117 1.35 -5.01 36.56
N ASN A 118 0.60 -4.76 35.48
CA ASN A 118 -0.62 -3.96 35.50
C ASN A 118 -1.77 -4.59 36.32
N ASN A 119 -1.70 -5.88 36.64
CA ASN A 119 -2.71 -6.62 37.41
C ASN A 119 -2.23 -7.01 38.82
N GLY A 120 -1.27 -6.25 39.35
CA GLY A 120 -0.87 -6.29 40.75
C GLY A 120 0.20 -7.33 41.08
N TYR A 121 0.95 -7.83 40.10
CA TYR A 121 2.16 -8.62 40.35
C TYR A 121 3.41 -7.72 40.42
N TYR A 122 4.35 -8.07 41.28
CA TYR A 122 5.71 -7.51 41.25
C TYR A 122 6.57 -8.33 40.27
N THR A 123 7.10 -7.69 39.25
CA THR A 123 7.64 -8.37 38.06
C THR A 123 9.17 -8.28 38.00
N GLY A 124 9.84 -9.43 37.92
CA GLY A 124 11.30 -9.56 37.87
C GLY A 124 11.78 -10.25 36.59
N PHE A 125 12.88 -9.77 36.00
CA PHE A 125 13.54 -10.45 34.87
C PHE A 125 15.07 -10.47 34.97
N TYR A 126 15.67 -11.65 34.83
CA TYR A 126 17.13 -11.79 34.78
C TYR A 126 17.53 -12.80 33.72
N GLY A 127 18.39 -12.41 32.78
CA GLY A 127 18.88 -13.34 31.77
C GLY A 127 19.04 -12.77 30.37
N LYS A 128 18.98 -13.69 29.42
CA LYS A 128 18.89 -13.43 27.98
C LYS A 128 17.47 -13.00 27.62
N TYR A 129 17.23 -11.73 27.33
CA TYR A 129 15.89 -11.29 26.92
C TYR A 129 15.56 -11.76 25.51
N GLY A 130 16.56 -11.76 24.62
CA GLY A 130 16.52 -12.41 23.31
C GLY A 130 15.72 -11.69 22.23
N VAL A 131 15.06 -10.57 22.57
CA VAL A 131 14.32 -9.72 21.62
C VAL A 131 14.75 -8.26 21.73
N ARG A 132 14.50 -7.46 20.70
CA ARG A 132 14.71 -5.99 20.75
C ARG A 132 13.41 -5.31 21.16
N TYR A 133 13.45 -4.56 22.24
CA TYR A 133 12.38 -3.72 22.73
C TYR A 133 12.98 -2.73 23.73
N ASP A 134 12.74 -1.43 23.56
CA ASP A 134 13.45 -0.42 24.35
C ASP A 134 12.82 -0.13 25.72
N ASN A 135 11.55 -0.50 25.93
CA ASN A 135 10.77 -0.08 27.10
C ASN A 135 10.59 -1.21 28.13
N LEU A 136 11.66 -1.90 28.54
CA LEU A 136 11.61 -3.03 29.49
C LEU A 136 11.05 -2.63 30.87
N GLU A 137 11.24 -1.40 31.30
CA GLU A 137 10.69 -0.83 32.53
C GLU A 137 9.15 -0.81 32.54
N SER A 138 8.52 -0.79 31.36
CA SER A 138 7.06 -0.97 31.24
C SER A 138 6.61 -2.41 31.54
N GLN A 139 7.53 -3.37 31.52
CA GLN A 139 7.27 -4.80 31.67
C GLN A 139 7.70 -5.36 33.03
N PHE A 140 8.78 -4.81 33.61
CA PHE A 140 9.40 -5.33 34.83
C PHE A 140 9.60 -4.23 35.88
N ASP A 141 9.45 -4.56 37.15
CA ASP A 141 9.77 -3.69 38.30
C ASP A 141 11.27 -3.75 38.62
N GLU A 142 11.87 -4.92 38.49
CA GLU A 142 13.32 -5.13 38.60
C GLU A 142 13.80 -5.99 37.43
N PHE A 143 14.84 -5.54 36.74
CA PHE A 143 15.39 -6.35 35.66
C PHE A 143 16.88 -6.10 35.43
N GLU A 144 17.54 -7.14 34.93
CA GLU A 144 18.84 -7.03 34.30
C GLU A 144 18.88 -7.95 33.07
N SER A 145 18.83 -7.37 31.87
CA SER A 145 19.05 -8.11 30.63
C SER A 145 20.52 -8.15 30.28
N TYR A 146 21.01 -9.33 29.89
CA TYR A 146 22.40 -9.53 29.49
C TYR A 146 22.53 -10.51 28.33
N ASP A 147 21.94 -10.14 27.18
CA ASP A 147 22.17 -10.81 25.91
C ASP A 147 23.65 -10.77 25.51
N ARG A 148 24.22 -11.95 25.20
CA ARG A 148 25.67 -12.09 24.93
C ARG A 148 26.13 -11.41 23.65
N ASN A 149 25.28 -11.37 22.62
CA ASN A 149 25.50 -10.74 21.30
C ASN A 149 26.88 -11.00 20.66
N ASN A 150 27.51 -12.15 20.96
CA ASN A 150 28.90 -12.47 20.54
C ASN A 150 29.93 -11.35 20.82
N ARG A 151 29.73 -10.57 21.90
CA ARG A 151 30.65 -9.47 22.30
C ARG A 151 32.08 -9.95 22.55
N TYR A 152 32.20 -11.17 23.07
CA TYR A 152 33.48 -11.85 23.27
C TYR A 152 33.56 -13.05 22.34
N LYS A 153 34.77 -13.48 21.98
CA LYS A 153 35.05 -14.64 21.10
C LYS A 153 35.79 -15.75 21.86
N ASP A 154 35.62 -15.80 23.17
CA ASP A 154 36.31 -16.72 24.08
C ASP A 154 35.41 -17.01 25.30
N LYS A 155 35.95 -17.64 26.35
CA LYS A 155 35.20 -17.98 27.57
C LYS A 155 34.45 -16.81 28.22
N ARG A 156 34.85 -15.55 27.96
CA ARG A 156 34.13 -14.36 28.45
C ARG A 156 32.72 -14.25 27.86
N GLY A 157 32.36 -15.03 26.84
CA GLY A 157 30.97 -15.19 26.44
C GLY A 157 30.05 -15.69 27.57
N TYR A 158 30.59 -16.46 28.52
CA TYR A 158 29.86 -16.93 29.72
C TYR A 158 30.46 -16.41 31.03
N TYR A 159 31.68 -15.89 31.02
CA TYR A 159 32.42 -15.43 32.20
C TYR A 159 32.75 -13.94 32.12
N TYR A 160 31.78 -13.08 32.37
CA TYR A 160 31.97 -11.62 32.43
C TYR A 160 31.17 -10.90 33.52
N LYS A 161 30.24 -11.59 34.18
CA LYS A 161 29.49 -11.07 35.32
C LYS A 161 30.18 -11.51 36.61
N THR A 162 30.10 -10.67 37.64
CA THR A 162 30.79 -10.91 38.92
C THR A 162 29.81 -11.09 40.07
N ILE A 163 30.13 -11.98 41.01
CA ILE A 163 29.52 -12.02 42.35
C ILE A 163 30.66 -11.79 43.33
N ASN A 164 30.54 -10.78 44.22
CA ASN A 164 31.60 -10.42 45.18
C ASN A 164 32.98 -10.23 44.52
N ASN A 165 33.02 -9.56 43.35
CA ASN A 165 34.19 -9.36 42.49
C ASN A 165 34.76 -10.60 41.78
N ASP A 166 34.26 -11.80 42.06
CA ASP A 166 34.65 -13.02 41.34
C ASP A 166 33.85 -13.16 40.05
N THR A 167 34.53 -13.29 38.91
CA THR A 167 33.86 -13.56 37.64
C THR A 167 33.30 -14.98 37.64
N VAL A 168 31.99 -15.08 37.50
CA VAL A 168 31.26 -16.36 37.51
C VAL A 168 30.62 -16.65 36.17
N HIS A 169 30.27 -17.91 35.95
CA HIS A 169 29.48 -18.31 34.80
C HIS A 169 28.10 -17.64 34.82
N LEU A 170 27.57 -17.21 33.67
CA LEU A 170 26.26 -16.55 33.58
C LEU A 170 25.14 -17.33 34.26
N THR A 171 25.07 -18.66 34.09
CA THR A 171 24.10 -19.51 34.82
C THR A 171 24.15 -19.29 36.33
N ARG A 172 25.34 -19.27 36.92
CA ARG A 172 25.52 -19.01 38.36
C ARG A 172 25.07 -17.60 38.73
N TYR A 173 25.38 -16.62 37.88
CA TYR A 173 24.93 -15.24 38.06
C TYR A 173 23.41 -15.11 38.02
N THR A 174 22.73 -15.68 37.01
CA THR A 174 21.27 -15.72 36.89
C THR A 174 20.63 -16.38 38.11
N GLY A 175 21.20 -17.50 38.58
CA GLY A 175 20.74 -18.16 39.80
C GLY A 175 20.89 -17.29 41.04
N GLN A 176 21.98 -16.54 41.17
CA GLN A 176 22.15 -15.59 42.27
C GLN A 176 21.14 -14.43 42.21
N GLN A 177 20.90 -13.85 41.04
CA GLN A 177 19.89 -12.79 40.88
C GLN A 177 18.50 -13.28 41.27
N ALA A 178 18.15 -14.53 40.94
CA ALA A 178 16.90 -15.15 41.37
C ALA A 178 16.82 -15.27 42.90
N ILE A 179 17.90 -15.71 43.54
CA ILE A 179 17.99 -15.84 45.00
C ILE A 179 17.82 -14.46 45.67
N ASP A 180 18.50 -13.43 45.17
CA ASP A 180 18.46 -12.08 45.72
C ASP A 180 17.07 -11.44 45.53
N PHE A 181 16.44 -11.64 44.37
CA PHE A 181 15.06 -11.22 44.11
C PHE A 181 14.07 -11.89 45.07
N ILE A 182 14.17 -13.20 45.26
CA ILE A 182 13.32 -13.93 46.22
C ILE A 182 13.60 -13.44 47.64
N ASP A 183 14.87 -13.20 47.99
CA ASP A 183 15.26 -12.77 49.33
C ASP A 183 14.58 -11.45 49.72
N LYS A 184 14.54 -10.51 48.75
CA LYS A 184 13.93 -9.20 48.88
C LYS A 184 12.40 -9.22 48.83
N ASN A 185 11.79 -10.05 47.98
CA ASN A 185 10.39 -9.90 47.60
C ASN A 185 9.46 -11.01 48.13
N ALA A 186 9.97 -12.13 48.63
CA ALA A 186 9.12 -13.25 49.08
C ALA A 186 8.18 -12.89 50.25
N THR A 187 8.57 -11.93 51.09
CA THR A 187 7.78 -11.48 52.25
C THR A 187 6.82 -10.34 51.93
N ASN A 188 6.76 -9.88 50.68
CA ASN A 188 5.85 -8.82 50.27
C ASN A 188 4.40 -9.34 50.25
N THR A 189 3.44 -8.45 50.50
CA THR A 189 2.00 -8.78 50.37
C THR A 189 1.57 -8.94 48.91
N GLN A 190 2.33 -8.37 47.98
CA GLN A 190 2.13 -8.48 46.54
C GLN A 190 2.75 -9.78 46.00
N PRO A 191 2.03 -10.59 45.20
CA PRO A 191 2.61 -11.77 44.57
C PRO A 191 3.65 -11.35 43.51
N PHE A 192 4.67 -12.17 43.31
CA PHE A 192 5.71 -11.89 42.30
C PHE A 192 5.61 -12.80 41.07
N MET A 193 6.06 -12.27 39.93
CA MET A 193 6.35 -13.02 38.71
C MET A 193 7.84 -12.85 38.37
N LEU A 194 8.60 -13.93 38.47
CA LEU A 194 10.04 -13.94 38.19
C LEU A 194 10.33 -14.73 36.92
N SER A 195 10.86 -14.06 35.90
CA SER A 195 11.24 -14.67 34.63
C SER A 195 12.77 -14.81 34.56
N LEU A 196 13.25 -16.04 34.51
CA LEU A 196 14.68 -16.38 34.48
C LEU A 196 15.02 -16.98 33.11
N SER A 197 15.85 -16.29 32.34
CA SER A 197 16.22 -16.72 31.00
C SER A 197 17.70 -17.08 30.94
N PHE A 198 18.02 -18.34 31.14
CA PHE A 198 19.40 -18.82 31.09
C PHE A 198 19.92 -18.76 29.65
N SER A 199 21.11 -18.19 29.47
CA SER A 199 21.85 -18.26 28.18
C SER A 199 22.40 -19.65 27.89
N ALA A 200 22.38 -20.55 28.87
CA ALA A 200 22.84 -21.93 28.73
C ALA A 200 21.67 -22.83 28.30
N PRO A 201 21.94 -23.94 27.58
CA PRO A 201 23.24 -24.41 27.09
C PRO A 201 23.76 -23.86 25.73
N HIS A 202 23.16 -22.82 25.13
CA HIS A 202 23.52 -22.33 23.77
C HIS A 202 25.03 -22.19 23.48
N ALA A 203 25.52 -22.89 22.46
CA ALA A 203 26.93 -22.82 22.05
C ALA A 203 27.42 -21.37 21.82
N HIS A 204 28.63 -21.05 22.25
CA HIS A 204 29.29 -19.79 21.98
C HIS A 204 30.05 -19.88 20.65
N ASP A 205 29.31 -19.77 19.55
CA ASP A 205 29.81 -19.99 18.17
C ASP A 205 31.10 -19.24 17.83
N GLY A 206 31.30 -18.05 18.40
CA GLY A 206 32.50 -17.23 18.16
C GLY A 206 33.78 -17.75 18.81
N ALA A 207 33.71 -18.77 19.67
CA ALA A 207 34.85 -19.36 20.35
C ALA A 207 35.13 -20.79 19.86
N PRO A 208 36.39 -21.18 19.58
CA PRO A 208 36.73 -22.52 19.10
C PRO A 208 36.20 -23.66 19.99
N GLU A 209 36.18 -23.47 21.31
CA GLU A 209 35.75 -24.49 22.27
C GLU A 209 34.23 -24.65 22.34
N GLN A 210 33.45 -23.72 21.78
CA GLN A 210 31.98 -23.70 21.69
C GLN A 210 31.23 -23.70 23.05
N TYR A 211 31.50 -24.62 23.98
CA TYR A 211 30.78 -24.74 25.24
C TYR A 211 31.68 -24.40 26.43
N PHE A 212 31.16 -23.61 27.36
CA PHE A 212 31.83 -23.23 28.59
C PHE A 212 30.87 -23.53 29.75
N TRP A 213 31.25 -24.41 30.68
CA TRP A 213 30.42 -24.84 31.80
C TRP A 213 31.01 -24.39 33.14
N GLN A 214 30.21 -24.45 34.19
CA GLN A 214 30.64 -24.16 35.56
C GLN A 214 31.68 -25.16 36.04
N THR A 215 32.68 -24.71 36.80
CA THR A 215 33.69 -25.60 37.43
C THR A 215 33.08 -26.66 38.33
N THR A 216 31.92 -26.38 38.93
CA THR A 216 31.15 -27.34 39.75
C THR A 216 30.61 -28.53 38.98
N THR A 217 30.50 -28.45 37.65
CA THR A 217 30.05 -29.57 36.79
C THR A 217 31.19 -30.18 35.99
N ASP A 218 32.45 -29.80 36.25
CA ASP A 218 33.61 -30.22 35.45
C ASP A 218 33.90 -31.73 35.50
N ALA A 219 33.67 -32.36 36.67
CA ALA A 219 33.85 -33.81 36.83
C ALA A 219 32.77 -34.64 36.12
N LEU A 220 31.63 -34.04 35.74
CA LEU A 220 30.52 -34.77 35.13
C LEU A 220 30.93 -35.31 33.76
N LEU A 221 30.76 -36.62 33.53
CA LEU A 221 31.13 -37.31 32.28
C LEU A 221 32.64 -37.26 31.92
N GLN A 222 33.53 -36.92 32.86
CA GLN A 222 34.98 -36.86 32.59
C GLN A 222 35.51 -38.21 32.09
N ASP A 223 35.18 -39.29 32.81
CA ASP A 223 35.63 -40.65 32.50
C ASP A 223 34.60 -41.47 31.68
N THR A 224 33.57 -40.81 31.16
CA THR A 224 32.50 -41.45 30.37
C THR A 224 32.69 -41.18 28.89
N THR A 225 32.65 -42.21 28.04
CA THR A 225 32.56 -42.02 26.58
C THR A 225 31.09 -42.04 26.16
N LEU A 226 30.62 -40.95 25.54
CA LEU A 226 29.25 -40.84 25.04
C LEU A 226 29.08 -41.61 23.72
N PRO A 227 27.93 -42.25 23.46
CA PRO A 227 27.66 -42.85 22.16
C PRO A 227 27.62 -41.78 21.07
N GLY A 228 28.01 -42.13 19.84
CA GLY A 228 27.90 -41.25 18.69
C GLY A 228 26.44 -40.88 18.37
N PRO A 229 26.22 -39.84 17.55
CA PRO A 229 24.88 -39.34 17.28
C PRO A 229 24.07 -40.37 16.48
N ASP A 230 22.76 -40.38 16.72
CA ASP A 230 21.83 -41.09 15.86
C ASP A 230 21.92 -40.56 14.42
N LEU A 231 21.70 -41.41 13.42
CA LEU A 231 21.67 -40.99 12.00
C LEU A 231 22.96 -40.27 11.55
N ALA A 232 24.12 -40.67 12.07
CA ALA A 232 25.42 -40.08 11.73
C ALA A 232 25.92 -40.41 10.31
N ASP A 233 25.46 -41.53 9.73
CA ASP A 233 25.85 -41.95 8.39
C ASP A 233 25.57 -40.85 7.34
N GLU A 234 26.51 -40.65 6.43
CA GLU A 234 26.44 -39.63 5.37
C GLU A 234 25.17 -39.74 4.51
N LYS A 235 24.63 -40.95 4.32
CA LYS A 235 23.37 -41.16 3.56
C LYS A 235 22.20 -40.33 4.08
N TYR A 236 22.13 -40.06 5.39
CA TYR A 236 21.04 -39.28 5.99
C TYR A 236 21.23 -37.77 5.73
N PHE A 237 22.48 -37.30 5.69
CA PHE A 237 22.82 -35.95 5.26
C PHE A 237 22.53 -35.75 3.77
N LEU A 238 22.93 -36.69 2.91
CA LEU A 238 22.70 -36.63 1.46
C LEU A 238 21.21 -36.70 1.09
N ALA A 239 20.37 -37.28 1.94
CA ALA A 239 18.92 -37.29 1.77
C ALA A 239 18.26 -35.92 2.05
N GLN A 240 18.98 -34.96 2.65
CA GLN A 240 18.45 -33.62 2.92
C GLN A 240 18.36 -32.78 1.65
N PRO A 241 17.40 -31.84 1.56
CA PRO A 241 17.34 -30.87 0.47
C PRO A 241 18.65 -30.09 0.33
N GLN A 242 18.97 -29.66 -0.90
CA GLN A 242 20.22 -28.93 -1.18
C GLN A 242 20.38 -27.68 -0.28
N ALA A 243 19.30 -26.91 -0.08
CA ALA A 243 19.30 -25.73 0.78
C ALA A 243 19.65 -26.04 2.25
N VAL A 244 19.36 -27.26 2.73
CA VAL A 244 19.75 -27.70 4.09
C VAL A 244 21.21 -28.19 4.09
N ARG A 245 21.63 -28.89 3.04
CA ARG A 245 23.01 -29.39 2.91
C ARG A 245 24.04 -28.27 2.83
N ASP A 246 23.70 -27.20 2.14
CA ASP A 246 24.53 -25.98 2.05
C ASP A 246 24.31 -25.03 3.23
N GLY A 247 23.32 -25.33 4.07
CA GLY A 247 22.86 -24.47 5.14
C GLY A 247 23.78 -24.39 6.37
N PHE A 248 23.52 -23.40 7.19
CA PHE A 248 24.33 -23.06 8.36
C PHE A 248 24.33 -24.15 9.44
N ASN A 249 23.35 -25.06 9.46
CA ASN A 249 23.36 -26.25 10.31
C ASN A 249 24.53 -27.20 9.99
N ARG A 250 24.84 -27.38 8.71
CA ARG A 250 25.96 -28.21 8.26
C ARG A 250 27.28 -27.57 8.64
N LEU A 251 27.42 -26.26 8.42
CA LEU A 251 28.62 -25.53 8.84
C LEU A 251 28.84 -25.66 10.36
N ARG A 252 27.79 -25.45 11.16
CA ARG A 252 27.80 -25.63 12.60
C ARG A 252 28.18 -27.05 13.05
N TRP A 253 27.87 -28.07 12.26
CA TRP A 253 28.29 -29.44 12.55
C TRP A 253 29.82 -29.60 12.48
N THR A 254 30.48 -28.96 11.50
CA THR A 254 31.97 -28.96 11.39
C THR A 254 32.69 -28.27 12.56
N TRP A 255 31.97 -27.46 13.33
CA TRP A 255 32.52 -26.80 14.50
C TRP A 255 32.43 -27.67 15.76
N ARG A 256 31.55 -28.68 15.78
CA ARG A 256 31.16 -29.37 17.02
C ARG A 256 31.23 -30.89 16.95
N TYR A 257 30.98 -31.52 15.81
CA TYR A 257 30.58 -32.93 15.75
C TYR A 257 31.20 -33.72 14.57
N ASP A 258 32.10 -33.11 13.79
CA ASP A 258 32.71 -33.72 12.60
C ASP A 258 33.85 -34.71 12.89
N ASP A 259 34.38 -34.71 14.10
CA ASP A 259 35.29 -35.75 14.58
C ASP A 259 34.93 -36.20 16.02
N PRO A 260 35.40 -37.38 16.46
CA PRO A 260 35.05 -37.93 17.76
C PRO A 260 35.44 -37.05 18.95
N GLU A 261 36.56 -36.33 18.90
CA GLU A 261 37.04 -35.51 20.02
C GLU A 261 36.15 -34.28 20.21
N LYS A 262 35.87 -33.56 19.11
CA LYS A 262 34.93 -32.43 19.14
C LYS A 262 33.55 -32.87 19.60
N TYR A 263 33.07 -34.03 19.12
CA TYR A 263 31.77 -34.57 19.51
C TYR A 263 31.69 -34.83 21.01
N GLN A 264 32.69 -35.54 21.57
CA GLN A 264 32.76 -35.79 23.00
C GLN A 264 32.82 -34.49 23.80
N HIS A 265 33.68 -33.54 23.41
CA HIS A 265 33.81 -32.24 24.08
C HIS A 265 32.50 -31.45 24.07
N SER A 266 31.91 -31.29 22.89
CA SER A 266 30.71 -30.48 22.69
C SER A 266 29.49 -31.05 23.41
N LEU A 267 29.23 -32.35 23.29
CA LEU A 267 28.06 -32.97 23.91
C LEU A 267 28.19 -33.05 25.43
N LYS A 268 29.38 -33.35 25.96
CA LYS A 268 29.64 -33.27 27.41
C LYS A 268 29.47 -31.84 27.91
N GLY A 269 30.02 -30.86 27.21
CA GLY A 269 29.89 -29.45 27.57
C GLY A 269 28.43 -28.99 27.61
N TYR A 270 27.65 -29.36 26.60
CA TYR A 270 26.21 -29.14 26.54
C TYR A 270 25.48 -29.70 27.78
N TYR A 271 25.72 -30.98 28.14
CA TYR A 271 25.12 -31.57 29.34
C TYR A 271 25.61 -30.94 30.65
N ARG A 272 26.90 -30.61 30.75
CA ARG A 272 27.47 -29.91 31.93
C ARG A 272 26.86 -28.54 32.15
N MET A 273 26.51 -27.83 31.09
CA MET A 273 25.81 -26.54 31.18
C MET A 273 24.37 -26.70 31.65
N ILE A 274 23.63 -27.70 31.15
CA ILE A 274 22.27 -28.02 31.62
C ILE A 274 22.28 -28.43 33.10
N SER A 275 23.18 -29.31 33.50
CA SER A 275 23.36 -29.68 34.91
C SER A 275 23.72 -28.46 35.78
N GLY A 276 24.44 -27.50 35.22
CA GLY A 276 24.71 -26.22 35.88
C GLY A 276 23.45 -25.40 36.13
N ILE A 277 22.44 -25.45 35.24
CA ILE A 277 21.13 -24.81 35.44
C ILE A 277 20.37 -25.54 36.56
N ASP A 278 20.38 -26.88 36.54
CA ASP A 278 19.71 -27.70 37.56
C ASP A 278 20.22 -27.39 38.99
N LEU A 279 21.53 -27.19 39.16
CA LEU A 279 22.13 -26.75 40.42
C LEU A 279 21.57 -25.40 40.92
N GLU A 280 21.30 -24.46 40.02
CA GLU A 280 20.69 -23.18 40.38
C GLU A 280 19.19 -23.31 40.67
N ILE A 281 18.46 -24.18 39.94
CA ILE A 281 17.06 -24.51 40.25
C ILE A 281 16.95 -25.06 41.68
N LYS A 282 17.88 -25.93 42.08
CA LYS A 282 17.93 -26.44 43.45
C LYS A 282 18.08 -25.31 44.48
N LYS A 283 19.02 -24.39 44.28
CA LYS A 283 19.23 -23.25 45.18
C LYS A 283 18.00 -22.34 45.26
N ILE A 284 17.34 -22.08 44.13
CA ILE A 284 16.10 -21.31 44.06
C ILE A 284 15.01 -21.98 44.90
N ARG A 285 14.78 -23.28 44.73
CA ARG A 285 13.77 -24.03 45.52
C ARG A 285 14.12 -24.06 47.00
N ASP A 286 15.38 -24.19 47.35
CA ASP A 286 15.83 -24.12 48.75
C ASP A 286 15.58 -22.73 49.34
N LYS A 287 15.84 -21.65 48.60
CA LYS A 287 15.55 -20.27 49.03
C LYS A 287 14.04 -20.01 49.18
N LEU A 288 13.19 -20.54 48.29
CA LEU A 288 11.73 -20.46 48.44
C LEU A 288 11.23 -21.15 49.72
N LYS A 289 11.81 -22.30 50.07
CA LYS A 289 11.51 -23.01 51.33
C LYS A 289 11.99 -22.23 52.54
N GLU A 290 13.20 -21.68 52.48
CA GLU A 290 13.77 -20.82 53.53
C GLU A 290 12.87 -19.61 53.82
N LYS A 291 12.32 -18.98 52.76
CA LYS A 291 11.39 -17.85 52.89
C LYS A 291 9.93 -18.25 53.18
N GLY A 292 9.62 -19.54 53.24
CA GLY A 292 8.28 -20.05 53.56
C GLY A 292 7.22 -19.83 52.46
N VAL A 293 7.63 -19.58 51.22
CA VAL A 293 6.71 -19.31 50.09
C VAL A 293 6.65 -20.45 49.07
N ASP A 294 7.37 -21.55 49.29
CA ASP A 294 7.45 -22.69 48.36
C ASP A 294 6.10 -23.37 48.09
N LYS A 295 5.16 -23.33 49.04
CA LYS A 295 3.82 -23.94 48.88
C LYS A 295 2.85 -23.13 48.02
N ASN A 296 3.15 -21.85 47.75
CA ASN A 296 2.35 -20.97 46.89
C ASN A 296 3.14 -20.42 45.69
N THR A 297 4.29 -21.04 45.36
CA THR A 297 5.12 -20.63 44.22
C THR A 297 5.07 -21.69 43.12
N VAL A 298 4.45 -21.36 41.98
CA VAL A 298 4.43 -22.20 40.79
C VAL A 298 5.73 -22.03 40.02
N ILE A 299 6.34 -23.14 39.61
CA ILE A 299 7.58 -23.13 38.81
C ILE A 299 7.28 -23.76 37.45
N ILE A 300 7.56 -23.03 36.38
CA ILE A 300 7.48 -23.51 35.01
C ILE A 300 8.90 -23.59 34.46
N VAL A 301 9.30 -24.74 33.91
CA VAL A 301 10.62 -24.93 33.28
C VAL A 301 10.41 -25.30 31.81
N MET A 302 11.03 -24.57 30.89
CA MET A 302 10.90 -24.80 29.45
C MET A 302 12.22 -24.53 28.70
N GLY A 303 12.44 -25.20 27.57
CA GLY A 303 13.44 -24.80 26.56
C GLY A 303 12.87 -23.82 25.53
N ASP A 304 13.67 -22.89 25.01
CA ASP A 304 13.20 -21.92 24.00
C ASP A 304 13.17 -22.47 22.57
N ASN A 305 13.92 -23.52 22.26
CA ASN A 305 13.87 -24.27 21.02
C ASN A 305 14.59 -25.62 21.18
N GLY A 306 14.28 -26.57 20.30
CA GLY A 306 15.02 -27.83 20.21
C GLY A 306 16.41 -27.63 19.59
N TYR A 307 17.16 -28.72 19.47
CA TYR A 307 18.53 -28.70 18.97
C TYR A 307 18.97 -30.01 18.29
N PHE A 308 19.74 -29.93 17.21
CA PHE A 308 20.46 -31.07 16.63
C PHE A 308 21.79 -31.28 17.35
N LEU A 309 22.03 -32.50 17.84
CA LEU A 309 23.26 -32.91 18.53
C LEU A 309 24.09 -33.88 17.66
N GLY A 310 24.14 -33.61 16.35
CA GLY A 310 24.91 -34.40 15.37
C GLY A 310 24.06 -35.26 14.45
N GLU A 311 22.74 -35.39 14.67
CA GLU A 311 21.87 -36.15 13.78
C GLU A 311 21.91 -35.59 12.35
N ARG A 312 21.97 -36.48 11.35
CA ARG A 312 22.07 -36.13 9.91
C ARG A 312 23.29 -35.28 9.57
N GLN A 313 24.31 -35.32 10.42
CA GLN A 313 25.48 -34.44 10.34
C GLN A 313 25.12 -32.95 10.37
N LEU A 314 24.15 -32.59 11.23
CA LEU A 314 23.69 -31.24 11.48
C LEU A 314 23.91 -30.84 12.94
N ALA A 315 24.04 -29.54 13.17
CA ALA A 315 24.06 -28.95 14.51
C ALA A 315 23.18 -27.69 14.53
N GLY A 316 22.58 -27.36 15.68
CA GLY A 316 21.78 -26.14 15.80
C GLY A 316 20.28 -26.38 15.68
N LYS A 317 19.58 -25.46 15.03
CA LYS A 317 18.11 -25.35 15.04
C LYS A 317 17.56 -24.93 13.66
N TRP A 318 16.44 -24.20 13.57
CA TRP A 318 15.82 -23.66 12.34
C TRP A 318 14.98 -24.60 11.48
N LEU A 319 15.14 -25.92 11.60
CA LEU A 319 14.43 -26.89 10.76
C LEU A 319 13.18 -27.45 11.46
N MET A 320 12.25 -28.03 10.70
CA MET A 320 10.94 -28.51 11.21
C MET A 320 10.97 -29.92 11.81
N TYR A 321 12.15 -30.52 11.98
CA TYR A 321 12.31 -31.83 12.62
C TYR A 321 12.06 -31.74 14.13
N ASP A 322 11.56 -32.82 14.74
CA ASP A 322 11.24 -32.89 16.17
C ASP A 322 12.48 -32.58 17.04
N ASN A 323 13.68 -32.93 16.55
CA ASN A 323 14.96 -32.51 17.18
C ASN A 323 15.03 -31.01 17.42
N SER A 324 14.52 -30.19 16.51
CA SER A 324 14.65 -28.73 16.48
C SER A 324 13.43 -28.00 17.05
N ILE A 325 12.24 -28.61 17.05
CA ILE A 325 11.00 -27.99 17.55
C ILE A 325 10.56 -28.48 18.94
N ARG A 326 10.98 -29.68 19.40
CA ARG A 326 10.57 -30.19 20.72
C ARG A 326 11.51 -29.73 21.83
N VAL A 327 10.93 -29.41 22.97
CA VAL A 327 11.61 -28.89 24.16
C VAL A 327 11.09 -29.57 25.42
N PRO A 328 11.84 -29.58 26.53
CA PRO A 328 11.27 -29.98 27.81
C PRO A 328 10.26 -28.92 28.26
N LEU A 329 9.16 -29.36 28.88
CA LEU A 329 8.23 -28.48 29.57
C LEU A 329 7.72 -29.16 30.85
N ILE A 330 7.90 -28.48 31.97
CA ILE A 330 7.41 -28.91 33.29
C ILE A 330 6.63 -27.78 33.91
N VAL A 331 5.44 -28.08 34.42
CA VAL A 331 4.66 -27.17 35.27
C VAL A 331 4.53 -27.79 36.66
N PHE A 332 5.29 -27.26 37.62
CA PHE A 332 5.20 -27.64 39.02
C PHE A 332 4.32 -26.64 39.76
N ASP A 333 3.08 -27.05 40.04
CA ASP A 333 2.16 -26.31 40.89
C ASP A 333 2.02 -27.00 42.26
N PRO A 334 2.68 -26.49 43.32
CA PRO A 334 2.63 -27.09 44.66
C PRO A 334 1.24 -27.05 45.31
N ARG A 335 0.29 -26.29 44.74
CA ARG A 335 -1.11 -26.23 45.21
C ARG A 335 -1.93 -27.41 44.68
N VAL A 336 -1.48 -28.02 43.57
CA VAL A 336 -2.00 -29.29 43.05
C VAL A 336 -1.18 -30.45 43.61
N ASN A 337 0.16 -30.35 43.54
CA ASN A 337 1.14 -31.32 44.06
C ASN A 337 0.83 -32.78 43.71
N LYS A 338 0.46 -33.02 42.45
CA LYS A 338 0.20 -34.34 41.88
C LYS A 338 1.01 -34.51 40.61
N HIS A 339 1.63 -35.69 40.51
CA HIS A 339 2.35 -36.10 39.33
C HIS A 339 1.41 -36.36 38.15
N GLN A 340 1.78 -35.90 36.95
CA GLN A 340 1.16 -36.24 35.68
C GLN A 340 2.18 -36.23 34.55
N ASP A 341 2.05 -37.18 33.62
CA ASP A 341 2.66 -37.11 32.30
C ASP A 341 1.55 -36.87 31.27
N ILE A 342 1.71 -35.83 30.45
CA ILE A 342 0.73 -35.43 29.43
C ILE A 342 1.38 -35.51 28.05
N SER A 343 0.75 -36.28 27.14
CA SER A 343 1.22 -36.47 25.77
C SER A 343 0.49 -35.66 24.69
N GLU A 344 -0.32 -34.68 25.10
CA GLU A 344 -0.91 -33.71 24.19
C GLU A 344 0.16 -32.79 23.59
N MET A 345 0.00 -32.41 22.31
CA MET A 345 0.86 -31.39 21.69
C MET A 345 0.57 -30.00 22.28
N VAL A 346 1.46 -29.54 23.14
CA VAL A 346 1.39 -28.22 23.78
C VAL A 346 2.47 -27.29 23.22
N LEU A 347 2.19 -25.99 23.20
CA LEU A 347 3.02 -24.99 22.55
C LEU A 347 3.68 -24.04 23.55
N ASN A 348 4.80 -23.42 23.18
CA ASN A 348 5.40 -22.31 23.95
C ASN A 348 4.39 -21.17 24.23
N ILE A 349 3.57 -20.79 23.26
CA ILE A 349 2.53 -19.76 23.45
C ILE A 349 1.42 -20.17 24.44
N ASP A 350 1.26 -21.47 24.71
CA ASP A 350 0.34 -21.96 25.75
C ASP A 350 0.85 -21.62 27.14
N VAL A 351 2.18 -21.57 27.33
CA VAL A 351 2.81 -21.18 28.60
C VAL A 351 2.47 -19.73 28.93
N THR A 352 2.53 -18.84 27.93
CA THR A 352 2.14 -17.42 28.06
C THR A 352 0.71 -17.28 28.60
N GLN A 353 -0.24 -18.03 28.01
CA GLN A 353 -1.62 -18.02 28.46
C GLN A 353 -1.83 -18.67 29.82
N THR A 354 -1.07 -19.74 30.12
CA THR A 354 -1.09 -20.40 31.42
C THR A 354 -0.63 -19.46 32.53
N ILE A 355 0.37 -18.60 32.29
CA ILE A 355 0.84 -17.59 33.25
C ILE A 355 -0.26 -16.58 33.57
N ALA A 356 -1.00 -16.09 32.57
CA ALA A 356 -2.12 -15.17 32.79
C ALA A 356 -3.26 -15.84 33.59
N ASP A 357 -3.59 -17.10 33.27
CA ASP A 357 -4.61 -17.88 33.99
C ASP A 357 -4.21 -18.15 35.45
N LEU A 358 -2.93 -18.51 35.70
CA LEU A 358 -2.37 -18.63 37.04
C LEU A 358 -2.49 -17.34 37.85
N ALA A 359 -2.31 -16.19 37.21
CA ALA A 359 -2.44 -14.86 37.79
C ALA A 359 -3.90 -14.40 37.99
N GLY A 360 -4.87 -15.16 37.45
CA GLY A 360 -6.29 -14.79 37.44
C GLY A 360 -6.58 -13.57 36.56
N VAL A 361 -5.81 -13.38 35.49
CA VAL A 361 -5.93 -12.25 34.55
C VAL A 361 -6.48 -12.74 33.23
N LYS A 362 -7.45 -12.00 32.66
CA LYS A 362 -7.99 -12.32 31.33
C LYS A 362 -6.91 -12.11 30.28
N ALA A 363 -6.64 -13.15 29.47
CA ALA A 363 -5.74 -13.04 28.33
C ALA A 363 -6.30 -12.07 27.26
N PRO A 364 -5.46 -11.26 26.61
CA PRO A 364 -5.82 -10.50 25.43
C PRO A 364 -6.43 -11.39 24.33
N GLU A 365 -7.40 -10.86 23.59
CA GLU A 365 -8.08 -11.60 22.52
C GLU A 365 -7.15 -11.93 21.34
N SER A 366 -6.03 -11.23 21.21
CA SER A 366 -5.02 -11.47 20.18
C SER A 366 -4.15 -12.70 20.43
N TRP A 367 -4.06 -13.20 21.67
CA TRP A 367 -3.22 -14.35 21.99
C TRP A 367 -3.75 -15.63 21.32
N GLN A 368 -2.83 -16.45 20.80
CA GLN A 368 -3.15 -17.63 19.97
C GLN A 368 -2.97 -18.97 20.72
N GLY A 369 -2.49 -18.91 21.97
CA GLY A 369 -2.30 -20.07 22.83
C GLY A 369 -3.59 -20.60 23.46
N LYS A 370 -3.44 -21.56 24.37
CA LYS A 370 -4.46 -22.05 25.31
C LYS A 370 -3.83 -22.29 26.67
N SER A 371 -4.56 -22.00 27.75
CA SER A 371 -4.07 -22.32 29.10
C SER A 371 -3.92 -23.84 29.30
N LEU A 372 -2.78 -24.26 29.83
CA LEU A 372 -2.49 -25.63 30.25
C LEU A 372 -3.03 -25.93 31.65
N LEU A 373 -3.51 -24.91 32.38
CA LEU A 373 -3.92 -25.05 33.77
C LEU A 373 -5.03 -26.10 34.00
N PRO A 374 -6.04 -26.24 33.11
CA PRO A 374 -7.02 -27.33 33.22
C PRO A 374 -6.41 -28.74 33.16
N LEU A 375 -5.34 -28.94 32.36
CA LEU A 375 -4.59 -30.20 32.33
C LEU A 375 -3.80 -30.39 33.63
N VAL A 376 -3.08 -29.35 34.06
CA VAL A 376 -2.27 -29.36 35.29
C VAL A 376 -3.13 -29.67 36.52
N LYS A 377 -4.37 -29.18 36.56
CA LYS A 377 -5.34 -29.42 37.63
C LYS A 377 -6.11 -30.75 37.53
N GLN A 378 -5.89 -31.56 36.49
CA GLN A 378 -6.66 -32.79 36.21
C GLN A 378 -8.15 -32.54 35.94
N GLU A 379 -8.51 -31.33 35.50
CA GLU A 379 -9.90 -30.97 35.18
C GLU A 379 -10.30 -31.47 33.78
N THR A 380 -9.31 -31.62 32.88
CA THR A 380 -9.43 -32.23 31.55
C THR A 380 -8.19 -33.06 31.25
N SER A 381 -8.30 -34.00 30.32
CA SER A 381 -7.16 -34.77 29.78
C SER A 381 -6.72 -34.31 28.39
N THR A 382 -7.41 -33.33 27.80
CA THR A 382 -7.11 -32.81 26.45
C THR A 382 -7.13 -31.28 26.39
N ILE A 383 -6.28 -30.73 25.52
CA ILE A 383 -6.28 -29.30 25.14
C ILE A 383 -7.14 -29.01 23.91
N SER A 384 -7.80 -30.05 23.36
CA SER A 384 -8.64 -29.99 22.16
C SER A 384 -7.89 -29.38 20.97
N ARG A 385 -6.70 -29.90 20.68
CA ARG A 385 -5.85 -29.48 19.54
C ARG A 385 -5.36 -30.73 18.79
N ASP A 386 -5.86 -30.92 17.58
CA ASP A 386 -5.52 -32.04 16.69
C ASP A 386 -4.29 -31.76 15.81
N THR A 387 -4.14 -30.50 15.39
CA THR A 387 -3.09 -30.04 14.46
C THR A 387 -2.45 -28.76 14.98
N ILE A 388 -1.12 -28.68 14.90
CA ILE A 388 -0.33 -27.49 15.25
C ILE A 388 0.34 -26.89 14.01
N LEU A 389 0.59 -25.58 14.05
CA LEU A 389 1.44 -24.86 13.09
C LEU A 389 2.86 -24.73 13.66
N ILE A 390 3.85 -25.06 12.86
CA ILE A 390 5.28 -24.88 13.15
C ILE A 390 5.93 -24.14 11.98
N GLU A 391 6.81 -23.20 12.28
CA GLU A 391 7.38 -22.33 11.27
C GLU A 391 8.74 -21.76 11.67
N HIS A 392 9.54 -21.42 10.66
CA HIS A 392 10.73 -20.59 10.79
C HIS A 392 10.76 -19.67 9.57
N LEU A 393 10.42 -18.39 9.74
CA LEU A 393 10.11 -17.50 8.61
C LEU A 393 11.23 -16.50 8.32
N TRP A 394 12.29 -16.48 9.13
CA TRP A 394 13.45 -15.64 8.87
C TRP A 394 14.16 -16.05 7.57
N ASP A 395 14.06 -15.19 6.57
CA ASP A 395 14.75 -15.35 5.30
C ASP A 395 16.20 -14.88 5.40
N PHE A 396 17.14 -15.83 5.47
CA PHE A 396 18.56 -15.58 5.59
C PHE A 396 19.34 -16.51 4.65
N GLU A 397 20.37 -16.00 3.98
CA GLU A 397 21.07 -16.65 2.86
C GLU A 397 21.40 -18.14 3.10
N ASN A 398 21.84 -18.51 4.31
CA ASN A 398 22.24 -19.87 4.66
C ASN A 398 21.27 -20.56 5.64
N ILE A 399 20.08 -20.01 5.87
CA ILE A 399 19.05 -20.60 6.74
C ILE A 399 17.73 -20.58 5.97
N PRO A 400 17.32 -21.71 5.39
CA PRO A 400 16.15 -21.73 4.54
C PRO A 400 14.86 -21.63 5.38
N PRO A 401 13.99 -20.63 5.14
CA PRO A 401 12.72 -20.51 5.86
C PRO A 401 11.79 -21.67 5.50
N SER A 402 11.04 -22.17 6.48
CA SER A 402 10.13 -23.30 6.32
C SER A 402 8.88 -23.18 7.19
N GLU A 403 7.80 -23.83 6.77
CA GLU A 403 6.51 -23.80 7.47
C GLU A 403 5.79 -25.14 7.31
N GLY A 404 5.05 -25.56 8.32
CA GLY A 404 4.45 -26.88 8.35
C GLY A 404 3.39 -27.09 9.40
N VAL A 405 2.76 -28.25 9.32
CA VAL A 405 1.79 -28.74 10.29
C VAL A 405 2.22 -30.07 10.86
N ARG A 406 1.91 -30.27 12.14
CA ARG A 406 2.14 -31.53 12.85
C ARG A 406 0.86 -31.96 13.57
N THR A 407 0.51 -33.23 13.43
CA THR A 407 -0.51 -33.93 14.19
C THR A 407 0.16 -34.99 15.07
N GLU A 408 -0.61 -35.77 15.83
CA GLU A 408 -0.08 -36.94 16.55
C GLU A 408 0.58 -37.97 15.60
N GLU A 409 -0.02 -38.17 14.41
CA GLU A 409 0.44 -39.21 13.48
C GLU A 409 1.29 -38.67 12.33
N TRP A 410 1.08 -37.44 11.88
CA TRP A 410 1.65 -36.92 10.64
C TRP A 410 2.36 -35.60 10.83
N LYS A 411 3.43 -35.37 10.06
CA LYS A 411 4.05 -34.07 9.92
C LYS A 411 4.31 -33.77 8.46
N TYR A 412 3.94 -32.57 8.04
CA TYR A 412 4.15 -32.06 6.70
C TYR A 412 4.73 -30.65 6.79
N PHE A 413 5.75 -30.36 6.00
CA PHE A 413 6.28 -29.00 5.87
C PHE A 413 6.86 -28.75 4.49
N ARG A 414 7.02 -27.46 4.16
CA ARG A 414 7.60 -26.97 2.91
C ARG A 414 8.60 -25.85 3.19
N TYR A 415 9.49 -25.60 2.24
CA TYR A 415 10.38 -24.44 2.29
C TYR A 415 9.67 -23.22 1.67
N VAL A 416 9.76 -22.07 2.32
CA VAL A 416 8.96 -20.88 1.95
C VAL A 416 9.44 -20.29 0.62
N ASN A 417 10.75 -20.24 0.39
CA ASN A 417 11.31 -19.64 -0.82
C ASN A 417 11.16 -20.54 -2.06
N ASP A 418 11.03 -21.86 -1.88
CA ASP A 418 10.67 -22.80 -2.96
C ASP A 418 9.73 -23.87 -2.39
N LYS A 419 8.43 -23.66 -2.62
CA LYS A 419 7.36 -24.52 -2.10
C LYS A 419 7.28 -25.87 -2.82
N THR A 420 8.08 -26.11 -3.87
CA THR A 420 8.19 -27.44 -4.47
C THR A 420 9.05 -28.38 -3.61
N ILE A 421 9.85 -27.83 -2.70
CA ILE A 421 10.63 -28.58 -1.73
C ILE A 421 9.76 -28.81 -0.50
N GLU A 422 9.38 -30.06 -0.31
CA GLU A 422 8.39 -30.48 0.66
C GLU A 422 8.78 -31.80 1.32
N GLU A 423 8.34 -32.01 2.55
CA GLU A 423 8.61 -33.22 3.32
C GLU A 423 7.35 -33.71 4.02
N LEU A 424 7.18 -35.04 4.06
CA LEU A 424 6.05 -35.71 4.71
C LEU A 424 6.52 -36.92 5.51
N TYR A 425 6.17 -36.96 6.79
CA TYR A 425 6.53 -38.05 7.71
C TYR A 425 5.31 -38.59 8.45
N ASN A 426 5.27 -39.91 8.65
CA ASN A 426 4.34 -40.55 9.60
C ASN A 426 5.07 -40.71 10.93
N ILE A 427 4.88 -39.76 11.85
CA ILE A 427 5.59 -39.66 13.13
C ILE A 427 5.36 -40.90 14.01
N LYS A 428 4.18 -41.51 13.94
CA LYS A 428 3.86 -42.71 14.73
C LYS A 428 4.65 -43.94 14.29
N LYS A 429 4.95 -44.08 13.00
CA LYS A 429 5.69 -45.22 12.42
C LYS A 429 7.16 -44.92 12.20
N ASP A 430 7.52 -43.64 12.08
CA ASP A 430 8.85 -43.14 11.80
C ASP A 430 9.16 -41.94 12.70
N PRO A 431 9.30 -42.16 14.03
CA PRO A 431 9.49 -41.09 15.02
C PRO A 431 10.83 -40.37 14.88
N LYS A 432 11.79 -40.95 14.13
CA LYS A 432 13.07 -40.32 13.79
C LYS A 432 13.04 -39.62 12.44
N GLU A 433 11.91 -39.60 11.74
CA GLU A 433 11.69 -38.86 10.48
C GLU A 433 12.73 -39.22 9.38
N ILE A 434 12.92 -40.51 9.15
CA ILE A 434 13.95 -41.02 8.23
C ILE A 434 13.43 -41.09 6.79
N ASN A 435 12.17 -41.48 6.60
CA ASN A 435 11.59 -41.81 5.30
C ASN A 435 10.64 -40.70 4.85
N ASN A 436 11.14 -39.77 4.04
CA ASN A 436 10.28 -38.76 3.43
C ASN A 436 9.29 -39.42 2.44
N LEU A 437 7.99 -39.29 2.71
CA LEU A 437 6.90 -39.93 1.98
C LEU A 437 6.29 -39.06 0.88
N ILE A 438 6.75 -37.81 0.69
CA ILE A 438 6.10 -36.83 -0.20
C ILE A 438 5.98 -37.30 -1.66
N GLY A 439 6.95 -38.05 -2.17
CA GLY A 439 6.96 -38.58 -3.54
C GLY A 439 6.19 -39.89 -3.74
N LYS A 440 5.62 -40.46 -2.68
CA LYS A 440 4.95 -41.77 -2.75
C LYS A 440 3.46 -41.59 -3.07
N LYS A 441 3.01 -42.14 -4.20
CA LYS A 441 1.60 -42.05 -4.67
C LYS A 441 0.55 -42.39 -3.60
N LYS A 442 0.85 -43.38 -2.73
CA LYS A 442 -0.03 -43.82 -1.63
C LYS A 442 -0.39 -42.71 -0.64
N TYR A 443 0.46 -41.71 -0.45
CA TYR A 443 0.29 -40.68 0.59
C TYR A 443 -0.11 -39.30 0.03
N GLN A 444 -0.42 -39.20 -1.27
CA GLN A 444 -0.77 -37.92 -1.90
C GLN A 444 -2.02 -37.27 -1.31
N ASN A 445 -3.04 -38.06 -0.95
CA ASN A 445 -4.24 -37.53 -0.30
C ASN A 445 -3.94 -36.97 1.09
N VAL A 446 -3.01 -37.60 1.83
CA VAL A 446 -2.55 -37.11 3.15
C VAL A 446 -1.76 -35.82 2.98
N ALA A 447 -0.82 -35.78 2.03
CA ALA A 447 -0.07 -34.57 1.71
C ALA A 447 -1.00 -33.41 1.33
N LYS A 448 -2.00 -33.66 0.47
CA LYS A 448 -2.98 -32.65 0.06
C LYS A 448 -3.79 -32.11 1.25
N ALA A 449 -4.32 -32.98 2.11
CA ALA A 449 -5.09 -32.56 3.28
C ALA A 449 -4.23 -31.74 4.26
N LEU A 450 -2.97 -32.12 4.48
CA LEU A 450 -2.06 -31.39 5.35
C LEU A 450 -1.59 -30.05 4.75
N ARG A 451 -1.45 -29.96 3.42
CA ARG A 451 -1.20 -28.70 2.70
C ARG A 451 -2.37 -27.72 2.90
N GLU A 452 -3.59 -28.18 2.66
CA GLU A 452 -4.79 -27.38 2.86
C GLU A 452 -4.93 -26.93 4.32
N LYS A 453 -4.62 -27.83 5.27
CA LYS A 453 -4.61 -27.49 6.69
C LYS A 453 -3.52 -26.49 7.07
N LEU A 454 -2.33 -26.60 6.46
CA LEU A 454 -1.28 -25.61 6.61
C LEU A 454 -1.75 -24.25 6.13
N ASP A 455 -2.29 -24.15 4.91
CA ASP A 455 -2.76 -22.88 4.35
C ASP A 455 -3.91 -22.28 5.19
N GLU A 456 -4.80 -23.10 5.76
CA GLU A 456 -5.83 -22.68 6.73
C GLU A 456 -5.21 -22.07 8.00
N LEU A 457 -4.23 -22.76 8.61
CA LEU A 457 -3.57 -22.30 9.83
C LEU A 457 -2.67 -21.08 9.60
N ILE A 458 -2.05 -20.98 8.42
CA ILE A 458 -1.36 -19.77 7.95
C ILE A 458 -2.33 -18.59 7.97
N ALA A 459 -3.47 -18.72 7.27
CA ALA A 459 -4.44 -17.64 7.18
C ALA A 459 -5.04 -17.27 8.55
N LYS A 460 -5.27 -18.25 9.41
CA LYS A 460 -5.80 -18.05 10.77
C LYS A 460 -4.84 -17.29 11.69
N ASN A 461 -3.53 -17.54 11.57
CA ASN A 461 -2.53 -16.99 12.49
C ASN A 461 -1.75 -15.79 11.88
N SER A 462 -1.97 -15.45 10.60
CA SER A 462 -1.51 -14.18 10.02
C SER A 462 -2.44 -13.03 10.44
N ASP A 463 -1.91 -11.81 10.50
CA ASP A 463 -2.68 -10.59 10.72
C ASP A 463 -2.37 -9.54 9.63
N GLU A 464 -2.95 -8.35 9.78
CA GLU A 464 -2.80 -7.24 8.83
C GLU A 464 -1.35 -6.75 8.64
N PHE A 465 -0.45 -7.03 9.57
CA PHE A 465 0.97 -6.66 9.45
C PHE A 465 1.76 -7.60 8.53
N ARG A 466 1.16 -8.72 8.12
CA ARG A 466 1.69 -9.62 7.08
C ARG A 466 1.18 -9.33 5.68
N ALA A 467 0.24 -8.40 5.53
CA ALA A 467 -0.36 -8.09 4.24
C ALA A 467 0.71 -7.86 3.16
N GLY A 468 0.57 -8.54 2.03
CA GLY A 468 1.46 -8.37 0.88
C GLY A 468 1.08 -7.16 0.03
N PRO A 469 1.98 -6.69 -0.87
CA PRO A 469 1.69 -5.59 -1.78
C PRO A 469 0.43 -5.78 -2.63
N SER A 470 -0.21 -4.67 -3.01
CA SER A 470 -1.45 -4.64 -3.80
C SER A 470 -1.34 -3.74 -5.02
N ASP A 471 -2.44 -3.62 -5.78
CA ASP A 471 -2.58 -2.70 -6.93
C ASP A 471 -1.43 -2.78 -7.94
N LEU A 472 -1.07 -4.03 -8.27
CA LEU A 472 0.01 -4.37 -9.17
C LEU A 472 -0.20 -3.79 -10.58
N THR A 473 0.87 -3.27 -11.16
CA THR A 473 0.91 -2.74 -12.52
C THR A 473 2.12 -3.27 -13.27
N VAL A 474 1.96 -3.49 -14.57
CA VAL A 474 3.05 -3.69 -15.55
C VAL A 474 2.92 -2.55 -16.56
N GLU A 475 3.97 -1.81 -16.87
CA GLU A 475 3.92 -0.63 -17.76
C GLU A 475 2.89 0.44 -17.30
N LEU A 476 2.76 0.64 -15.99
CA LEU A 476 1.70 1.48 -15.38
C LEU A 476 0.26 1.01 -15.68
N ILE A 477 0.08 -0.17 -16.28
CA ILE A 477 -1.22 -0.76 -16.59
C ILE A 477 -1.64 -1.72 -15.48
N ARG A 478 -2.79 -1.44 -14.88
CA ARG A 478 -3.48 -2.35 -13.95
C ARG A 478 -4.28 -3.40 -14.73
N GLN A 479 -4.37 -4.60 -14.17
CA GLN A 479 -5.10 -5.74 -14.75
C GLN A 479 -4.75 -6.08 -16.22
N PRO A 480 -3.45 -6.28 -16.56
CA PRO A 480 -3.02 -6.59 -17.92
C PRO A 480 -3.45 -8.00 -18.41
N GLU A 481 -4.04 -8.83 -17.55
CA GLU A 481 -4.32 -10.25 -17.82
C GLU A 481 -5.38 -10.52 -18.91
N SER A 482 -6.32 -9.60 -19.13
CA SER A 482 -7.55 -9.91 -19.84
C SER A 482 -7.56 -9.58 -21.32
N GLU A 483 -6.66 -8.73 -21.82
CA GLU A 483 -6.69 -8.24 -23.22
C GLU A 483 -5.48 -7.36 -23.60
N VAL A 484 -4.70 -6.89 -22.62
CA VAL A 484 -3.55 -6.02 -22.86
C VAL A 484 -2.35 -6.85 -23.32
N LYS A 485 -1.61 -6.32 -24.28
CA LYS A 485 -0.34 -6.88 -24.76
C LYS A 485 0.78 -5.91 -24.46
N ILE A 486 1.65 -6.28 -23.53
CA ILE A 486 2.78 -5.46 -23.08
C ILE A 486 3.81 -5.37 -24.22
N PHE A 487 4.12 -4.16 -24.66
CA PHE A 487 4.98 -3.91 -25.81
C PHE A 487 6.47 -3.88 -25.45
N ASP A 488 6.80 -3.46 -24.23
CA ASP A 488 8.17 -3.50 -23.77
C ASP A 488 8.60 -4.93 -23.43
N LEU A 489 9.77 -5.32 -23.92
CA LEU A 489 10.42 -6.60 -23.63
C LEU A 489 11.15 -6.58 -22.28
N LYS A 490 11.30 -5.41 -21.65
CA LYS A 490 11.87 -5.22 -20.32
C LYS A 490 10.95 -4.38 -19.42
N PRO A 491 9.67 -4.77 -19.29
CA PRO A 491 8.65 -3.89 -18.76
C PRO A 491 8.92 -3.49 -17.32
N GLU A 492 8.37 -2.35 -16.90
CA GLU A 492 8.47 -1.94 -15.51
C GLU A 492 7.28 -2.39 -14.66
N PHE A 493 7.59 -2.71 -13.40
CA PHE A 493 6.62 -3.14 -12.41
C PHE A 493 6.32 -2.04 -11.40
N GLY A 494 5.09 -2.03 -10.88
CA GLY A 494 4.65 -1.13 -9.82
C GLY A 494 3.66 -1.79 -8.87
N TRP A 495 3.63 -1.34 -7.62
CA TRP A 495 2.75 -1.83 -6.57
C TRP A 495 2.50 -0.79 -5.48
N THR A 496 1.36 -0.93 -4.80
CA THR A 496 1.07 -0.20 -3.55
C THR A 496 1.67 -0.97 -2.38
N VAL A 497 2.39 -0.25 -1.51
CA VAL A 497 2.90 -0.80 -0.25
C VAL A 497 1.79 -0.80 0.80
N PRO A 498 1.58 -1.91 1.54
CA PRO A 498 0.53 -1.99 2.55
C PRO A 498 0.73 -0.94 3.66
N LEU A 499 -0.36 -0.30 4.08
CA LEU A 499 -0.33 0.75 5.10
C LEU A 499 0.26 0.26 6.43
N SER A 500 0.02 -1.00 6.78
CA SER A 500 0.56 -1.66 7.98
C SER A 500 2.08 -1.83 7.99
N SER A 501 2.71 -1.80 6.81
CA SER A 501 4.18 -1.78 6.65
C SER A 501 4.77 -0.39 6.76
N LYS A 502 3.95 0.67 6.61
CA LYS A 502 4.36 2.08 6.49
C LYS A 502 5.30 2.33 5.31
N TYR A 503 6.56 1.92 5.40
CA TYR A 503 7.57 2.12 4.35
C TYR A 503 8.22 0.82 3.92
N GLN A 504 8.68 0.79 2.67
CA GLN A 504 9.45 -0.31 2.12
C GLN A 504 10.96 0.01 2.25
N SER A 505 11.73 -0.93 2.80
CA SER A 505 13.20 -0.86 2.82
C SER A 505 13.85 -1.75 1.76
N ALA A 506 13.16 -2.81 1.36
CA ALA A 506 13.61 -3.73 0.32
C ALA A 506 12.42 -4.42 -0.35
N TYR A 507 12.64 -4.94 -1.55
CA TYR A 507 11.67 -5.80 -2.25
C TYR A 507 12.35 -7.03 -2.83
N GLN A 508 11.54 -8.03 -3.16
CA GLN A 508 11.91 -9.11 -4.07
C GLN A 508 10.76 -9.36 -5.04
N LEU A 509 11.10 -9.37 -6.32
CA LEU A 509 10.20 -9.62 -7.43
C LEU A 509 10.55 -10.97 -8.06
N LEU A 510 9.52 -11.78 -8.29
CA LEU A 510 9.63 -13.04 -9.03
C LEU A 510 8.83 -12.92 -10.32
N VAL A 511 9.42 -13.34 -11.43
CA VAL A 511 8.77 -13.53 -12.72
C VAL A 511 8.95 -14.98 -13.15
N ALA A 512 7.86 -15.61 -13.55
CA ALA A 512 7.82 -17.00 -13.95
C ALA A 512 7.10 -17.23 -15.27
N SER A 513 7.42 -18.35 -15.91
CA SER A 513 6.84 -18.81 -17.18
C SER A 513 5.45 -19.45 -17.03
N SER A 514 5.03 -19.79 -15.80
CA SER A 514 3.72 -20.37 -15.54
C SER A 514 3.17 -20.06 -14.15
N GLU A 515 1.84 -20.15 -14.02
CA GLU A 515 1.13 -19.96 -12.76
C GLU A 515 1.54 -20.98 -11.69
N THR A 516 1.82 -22.21 -12.08
CA THR A 516 2.27 -23.26 -11.15
C THR A 516 3.63 -22.92 -10.55
N ILE A 517 4.57 -22.44 -11.37
CA ILE A 517 5.93 -22.09 -10.93
C ILE A 517 5.89 -20.86 -10.00
N ILE A 518 5.16 -19.81 -10.39
CA ILE A 518 5.07 -18.60 -9.54
C ILE A 518 4.36 -18.89 -8.21
N ASN A 519 3.34 -19.74 -8.19
CA ASN A 519 2.62 -20.09 -6.96
C ASN A 519 3.48 -20.96 -6.03
N ALA A 520 4.48 -21.65 -6.59
CA ALA A 520 5.51 -22.34 -5.82
C ALA A 520 6.63 -21.42 -5.31
N ASN A 521 6.51 -20.10 -5.46
CA ASN A 521 7.52 -19.08 -5.11
C ASN A 521 8.81 -19.16 -5.92
N ASN A 522 8.76 -19.70 -7.15
CA ASN A 522 9.92 -19.76 -8.04
C ASN A 522 9.80 -18.71 -9.15
N GLY A 523 10.89 -17.99 -9.43
CA GLY A 523 11.01 -17.02 -10.51
C GLY A 523 11.95 -17.53 -11.62
N ASP A 524 11.53 -18.56 -12.37
CA ASP A 524 12.35 -19.23 -13.37
C ASP A 524 12.77 -18.32 -14.54
N VAL A 525 12.03 -17.22 -14.74
CA VAL A 525 12.33 -16.19 -15.75
C VAL A 525 13.20 -15.10 -15.14
N TRP A 526 12.87 -14.63 -13.94
CA TRP A 526 13.68 -13.69 -13.16
C TRP A 526 13.34 -13.77 -11.68
N ASP A 527 14.38 -13.77 -10.85
CA ASP A 527 14.32 -13.49 -9.42
C ASP A 527 15.24 -12.29 -9.16
N SER A 528 14.70 -11.20 -8.65
CA SER A 528 15.49 -10.01 -8.33
C SER A 528 16.45 -10.24 -7.16
N GLY A 529 16.25 -11.31 -6.38
CA GLY A 529 16.75 -11.41 -5.02
C GLY A 529 16.20 -10.26 -4.15
N GLN A 530 16.78 -10.07 -2.98
CA GLN A 530 16.47 -8.90 -2.16
C GLN A 530 17.16 -7.66 -2.72
N VAL A 531 16.37 -6.69 -3.19
CA VAL A 531 16.86 -5.38 -3.61
C VAL A 531 16.55 -4.35 -2.53
N ARG A 532 17.58 -3.72 -1.97
CA ARG A 532 17.45 -2.65 -0.96
C ARG A 532 17.05 -1.35 -1.65
N SER A 533 15.76 -1.02 -1.64
CA SER A 533 15.20 0.17 -2.26
C SER A 533 13.78 0.46 -1.76
N SER A 534 13.45 1.75 -1.67
CA SER A 534 12.08 2.25 -1.43
C SER A 534 11.28 2.43 -2.72
N GLN A 535 11.83 2.08 -3.88
CA GLN A 535 11.14 2.14 -5.16
C GLN A 535 10.06 1.07 -5.24
N SER A 536 8.82 1.48 -5.51
CA SER A 536 7.67 0.60 -5.72
C SER A 536 6.89 0.94 -6.99
N THR A 537 7.49 1.75 -7.86
CA THR A 537 6.96 2.19 -9.16
C THR A 537 8.12 2.25 -10.15
N ASN A 538 7.87 1.92 -11.41
CA ASN A 538 8.88 1.90 -12.48
C ASN A 538 10.09 1.01 -12.13
N VAL A 539 9.83 -0.17 -11.57
CA VAL A 539 10.90 -1.13 -11.25
C VAL A 539 11.16 -1.99 -12.47
N ASP A 540 12.27 -1.75 -13.14
CA ASP A 540 12.64 -2.42 -14.39
C ASP A 540 12.77 -3.93 -14.25
N PHE A 541 12.35 -4.65 -15.27
CA PHE A 541 12.65 -6.06 -15.41
C PHE A 541 14.16 -6.30 -15.61
N GLY A 542 14.81 -6.89 -14.61
CA GLY A 542 16.26 -7.15 -14.59
C GLY A 542 16.71 -8.42 -15.33
N GLY A 543 15.79 -9.20 -15.91
CA GLY A 543 16.10 -10.43 -16.63
C GLY A 543 16.49 -10.22 -18.10
N LYS A 544 16.57 -11.31 -18.86
CA LYS A 544 16.78 -11.26 -20.32
C LYS A 544 15.50 -10.79 -21.01
N PRO A 545 15.57 -9.96 -22.08
CA PRO A 545 14.39 -9.50 -22.81
C PRO A 545 13.35 -10.61 -23.02
N LEU A 546 12.13 -10.33 -22.61
CA LEU A 546 11.01 -11.26 -22.70
C LEU A 546 10.64 -11.53 -24.16
N LYS A 547 9.95 -12.63 -24.41
CA LYS A 547 9.64 -13.08 -25.78
C LYS A 547 8.22 -12.70 -26.19
N ILE A 548 8.10 -12.17 -27.40
CA ILE A 548 6.82 -11.83 -28.02
C ILE A 548 5.90 -13.06 -28.06
N GLY A 549 4.64 -12.87 -27.66
CA GLY A 549 3.62 -13.91 -27.63
C GLY A 549 3.64 -14.82 -26.40
N GLU A 550 4.69 -14.75 -25.56
CA GLU A 550 4.76 -15.50 -24.31
C GLU A 550 4.00 -14.80 -23.17
N THR A 551 3.43 -15.62 -22.28
CA THR A 551 2.73 -15.17 -21.07
C THR A 551 3.61 -15.42 -19.87
N TYR A 552 3.66 -14.43 -18.98
CA TYR A 552 4.42 -14.50 -17.75
C TYR A 552 3.52 -14.17 -16.55
N TYR A 553 3.98 -14.59 -15.39
CA TYR A 553 3.33 -14.35 -14.12
C TYR A 553 4.35 -13.73 -13.18
N TRP A 554 3.95 -12.72 -12.42
CA TRP A 554 4.84 -12.09 -11.48
C TRP A 554 4.15 -11.80 -10.16
N LYS A 555 4.96 -11.64 -9.11
CA LYS A 555 4.53 -11.17 -7.80
C LYS A 555 5.70 -10.54 -7.05
N VAL A 556 5.39 -9.80 -6.00
CA VAL A 556 6.37 -9.07 -5.22
C VAL A 556 6.09 -9.22 -3.73
N ARG A 557 7.14 -9.32 -2.93
CA ARG A 557 7.09 -9.16 -1.47
C ARG A 557 8.06 -8.07 -1.05
N ILE A 558 7.88 -7.54 0.16
CA ILE A 558 8.70 -6.46 0.67
C ILE A 558 9.25 -6.75 2.07
N TRP A 559 10.29 -6.03 2.42
CA TRP A 559 10.70 -5.81 3.79
C TRP A 559 10.31 -4.39 4.18
N ASP A 560 9.71 -4.23 5.35
CA ASP A 560 9.35 -2.92 5.87
C ASP A 560 10.57 -2.16 6.45
N GLU A 561 10.36 -0.95 6.97
CA GLU A 561 11.42 -0.12 7.57
C GLU A 561 12.16 -0.80 8.73
N GLU A 562 11.46 -1.66 9.49
CA GLU A 562 12.02 -2.46 10.58
C GLU A 562 12.56 -3.81 10.08
N ASN A 563 12.74 -3.94 8.76
CA ASN A 563 13.26 -5.12 8.07
C ASN A 563 12.43 -6.40 8.32
N ARG A 564 11.12 -6.25 8.55
CA ARG A 564 10.16 -7.36 8.69
C ARG A 564 9.65 -7.76 7.31
N LEU A 565 9.69 -9.05 7.01
CA LEU A 565 9.27 -9.60 5.72
C LEU A 565 7.75 -9.79 5.68
N VAL A 566 7.06 -9.27 4.66
CA VAL A 566 5.61 -9.50 4.48
C VAL A 566 5.34 -10.61 3.47
N ASP A 567 4.07 -11.00 3.34
CA ASP A 567 3.65 -11.98 2.34
C ASP A 567 3.86 -11.46 0.90
N TYR A 568 3.98 -12.38 -0.06
CA TYR A 568 3.91 -12.01 -1.46
C TYR A 568 2.52 -11.44 -1.80
N SER A 569 2.50 -10.50 -2.73
CA SER A 569 1.29 -10.14 -3.46
C SER A 569 0.66 -11.36 -4.13
N LYS A 570 -0.62 -11.24 -4.51
CA LYS A 570 -1.20 -12.19 -5.47
C LYS A 570 -0.40 -12.13 -6.78
N ALA A 571 -0.30 -13.25 -7.48
CA ALA A 571 0.34 -13.27 -8.78
C ALA A 571 -0.51 -12.49 -9.81
N GLN A 572 0.14 -11.65 -10.61
CA GLN A 572 -0.47 -10.99 -11.75
C GLN A 572 0.09 -11.59 -13.05
N LYS A 573 -0.80 -11.81 -14.01
CA LYS A 573 -0.50 -12.37 -15.32
C LYS A 573 -0.38 -11.26 -16.35
N PHE A 574 0.59 -11.35 -17.26
CA PHE A 574 0.70 -10.46 -18.41
C PHE A 574 1.24 -11.21 -19.64
N THR A 575 1.07 -10.64 -20.83
CA THR A 575 1.51 -11.25 -22.09
C THR A 575 2.22 -10.23 -22.95
N ILE A 576 3.37 -10.60 -23.51
CA ILE A 576 4.15 -9.71 -24.39
C ILE A 576 3.52 -9.68 -25.78
N GLY A 577 3.37 -8.47 -26.31
CA GLY A 577 2.91 -8.16 -27.66
C GLY A 577 4.04 -7.73 -28.58
N GLU A 578 3.68 -7.58 -29.86
CA GLU A 578 4.50 -6.86 -30.83
C GLU A 578 4.07 -5.39 -30.84
N SER A 579 5.05 -4.49 -30.88
CA SER A 579 4.84 -3.05 -30.93
C SER A 579 5.18 -2.51 -32.31
N ASP A 580 4.58 -1.39 -32.69
CA ASP A 580 5.10 -0.58 -33.77
C ASP A 580 6.46 0.02 -33.37
N ASN A 581 7.45 0.00 -34.27
CA ASN A 581 8.82 0.47 -33.98
C ASN A 581 8.92 1.91 -33.41
N TYR A 582 7.87 2.72 -33.54
CA TYR A 582 7.89 4.10 -33.07
C TYR A 582 7.32 4.32 -31.68
N ILE A 583 6.59 3.36 -31.11
CA ILE A 583 5.91 3.51 -29.81
C ILE A 583 6.62 2.67 -28.76
N ILE A 584 6.79 3.24 -27.58
CA ILE A 584 7.29 2.49 -26.42
C ILE A 584 6.19 2.24 -25.40
N SER A 585 5.21 3.14 -25.27
CA SER A 585 4.15 2.94 -24.28
C SER A 585 3.14 1.89 -24.72
N THR A 586 2.75 1.04 -23.77
CA THR A 586 1.72 0.01 -23.99
C THR A 586 0.32 0.61 -23.96
N GLU A 587 -0.56 0.17 -24.86
CA GLU A 587 -1.97 0.57 -24.89
C GLU A 587 -2.81 -0.23 -23.88
N ASN A 588 -3.74 0.44 -23.20
CA ASN A 588 -4.68 -0.23 -22.29
C ASN A 588 -5.90 -0.80 -23.06
N LYS A 589 -6.64 -1.71 -22.42
CA LYS A 589 -7.84 -2.32 -22.99
C LYS A 589 -9.02 -1.35 -23.02
N PHE A 590 -9.97 -1.65 -23.91
CA PHE A 590 -11.25 -0.96 -23.95
C PHE A 590 -12.32 -1.75 -23.17
N VAL A 591 -13.30 -1.02 -22.66
CA VAL A 591 -14.45 -1.56 -21.94
C VAL A 591 -15.73 -1.06 -22.63
N THR A 592 -16.74 -1.93 -22.65
CA THR A 592 -18.08 -1.56 -23.11
C THR A 592 -19.07 -1.68 -21.96
N ASP A 593 -19.52 -0.54 -21.45
CA ASP A 593 -20.58 -0.47 -20.45
C ASP A 593 -21.95 -0.69 -21.12
N LYS A 594 -22.74 -1.61 -20.57
CA LYS A 594 -24.13 -1.85 -20.98
C LYS A 594 -25.07 -1.07 -20.08
N ILE A 595 -25.52 0.08 -20.55
CA ILE A 595 -26.30 1.04 -19.77
C ILE A 595 -27.78 0.82 -20.04
N LYS A 596 -28.53 0.52 -18.99
CA LYS A 596 -30.00 0.45 -19.04
C LYS A 596 -30.62 1.85 -18.97
N PRO A 597 -31.82 2.04 -19.53
CA PRO A 597 -32.54 3.30 -19.42
C PRO A 597 -32.73 3.72 -17.95
N SER A 598 -32.40 4.97 -17.63
CA SER A 598 -32.79 5.62 -16.38
C SER A 598 -34.26 6.06 -16.42
N LYS A 599 -34.77 6.35 -17.62
CA LYS A 599 -36.16 6.67 -17.88
C LYS A 599 -36.64 5.97 -19.15
N PHE A 600 -37.83 5.39 -19.12
CA PHE A 600 -38.45 4.70 -20.24
C PHE A 600 -39.95 4.97 -20.25
N GLU A 601 -40.47 5.53 -21.33
CA GLU A 601 -41.88 5.94 -21.46
C GLU A 601 -42.42 5.53 -22.83
N ASN A 602 -43.66 5.03 -22.90
CA ASN A 602 -44.38 4.89 -24.16
C ASN A 602 -45.29 6.10 -24.33
N ARG A 603 -44.95 6.98 -25.28
CA ARG A 603 -45.68 8.21 -25.62
C ARG A 603 -46.44 7.98 -26.93
N ASP A 604 -47.63 7.40 -26.82
CA ASP A 604 -48.53 7.17 -27.96
C ASP A 604 -47.89 6.42 -29.15
N GLY A 605 -47.18 5.32 -28.86
CA GLY A 605 -46.54 4.48 -29.88
C GLY A 605 -45.08 4.84 -30.19
N VAL A 606 -44.56 5.88 -29.55
CA VAL A 606 -43.12 6.22 -29.54
C VAL A 606 -42.55 5.89 -28.16
N TYR A 607 -41.64 4.93 -28.10
CA TYR A 607 -40.94 4.60 -26.86
C TYR A 607 -39.77 5.56 -26.67
N PHE A 608 -39.90 6.51 -25.74
CA PHE A 608 -38.85 7.44 -25.34
C PHE A 608 -37.95 6.82 -24.27
N ILE A 609 -36.65 7.01 -24.42
CA ILE A 609 -35.59 6.37 -23.64
C ILE A 609 -34.55 7.43 -23.25
N ASP A 610 -34.27 7.56 -21.96
CA ASP A 610 -33.16 8.35 -21.42
C ASP A 610 -32.18 7.38 -20.75
N PHE A 611 -30.93 7.33 -21.23
CA PHE A 611 -29.87 6.52 -20.61
C PHE A 611 -29.23 7.22 -19.40
N GLY A 612 -29.67 8.44 -19.07
CA GLY A 612 -29.19 9.25 -17.97
C GLY A 612 -27.99 10.14 -18.34
N LYS A 613 -27.06 9.62 -19.15
CA LYS A 613 -25.90 10.37 -19.65
C LYS A 613 -25.64 10.09 -21.13
N ALA A 614 -25.02 11.06 -21.80
CA ALA A 614 -24.51 10.89 -23.16
C ALA A 614 -23.24 10.06 -23.12
N ALA A 615 -23.06 9.17 -24.08
CA ALA A 615 -21.82 8.40 -24.23
C ALA A 615 -21.53 8.17 -25.71
N PHE A 616 -20.24 8.03 -26.06
CA PHE A 616 -19.82 7.52 -27.36
C PHE A 616 -20.22 6.06 -27.47
N ALA A 617 -21.35 5.83 -28.11
CA ALA A 617 -22.07 4.59 -27.96
C ALA A 617 -22.73 4.12 -29.26
N THR A 618 -23.19 2.87 -29.21
CA THR A 618 -24.28 2.38 -30.05
C THR A 618 -25.43 1.92 -29.16
N MET A 619 -26.56 1.50 -29.73
CA MET A 619 -27.69 0.97 -28.99
C MET A 619 -28.01 -0.44 -29.48
N GLU A 620 -28.24 -1.35 -28.55
CA GLU A 620 -28.83 -2.65 -28.84
C GLU A 620 -30.18 -2.79 -28.17
N PHE A 621 -31.06 -3.53 -28.82
CA PHE A 621 -32.36 -3.84 -28.25
C PHE A 621 -32.87 -5.22 -28.67
N ASN A 622 -33.66 -5.81 -27.78
CA ASN A 622 -34.41 -7.03 -28.02
C ASN A 622 -35.81 -6.67 -28.48
N TYR A 623 -36.24 -7.25 -29.60
CA TYR A 623 -37.54 -7.00 -30.18
C TYR A 623 -38.05 -8.24 -30.92
N GLN A 624 -39.30 -8.61 -30.69
CA GLN A 624 -39.93 -9.76 -31.35
C GLN A 624 -40.94 -9.30 -32.41
N ALA A 625 -40.48 -9.20 -33.65
CA ALA A 625 -41.34 -8.85 -34.76
C ALA A 625 -42.30 -10.01 -35.12
N LYS A 626 -43.60 -9.72 -35.17
CA LYS A 626 -44.63 -10.68 -35.64
C LYS A 626 -44.67 -10.79 -37.17
N THR A 627 -44.38 -9.69 -37.86
CA THR A 627 -44.27 -9.59 -39.31
C THR A 627 -43.04 -8.75 -39.67
N PRO A 628 -42.43 -8.93 -40.85
CA PRO A 628 -41.38 -8.03 -41.31
C PRO A 628 -41.89 -6.59 -41.42
N HIS A 629 -41.23 -5.65 -40.75
CA HIS A 629 -41.52 -4.22 -40.84
C HIS A 629 -40.27 -3.41 -40.48
N THR A 630 -40.39 -2.09 -40.43
CA THR A 630 -39.28 -1.18 -40.14
C THR A 630 -39.58 -0.37 -38.90
N LEU A 631 -38.66 -0.39 -37.93
CA LEU A 631 -38.67 0.54 -36.81
C LEU A 631 -37.92 1.81 -37.20
N THR A 632 -38.45 2.95 -36.79
CA THR A 632 -37.73 4.22 -36.87
C THR A 632 -37.12 4.47 -35.50
N ILE A 633 -35.79 4.50 -35.46
CA ILE A 633 -35.03 4.76 -34.24
C ILE A 633 -34.44 6.15 -34.34
N ARG A 634 -34.66 7.00 -33.33
CA ARG A 634 -33.99 8.30 -33.23
C ARG A 634 -33.04 8.27 -32.06
N VAL A 635 -31.84 8.79 -32.23
CA VAL A 635 -30.87 8.96 -31.14
C VAL A 635 -30.34 10.38 -31.16
N GLY A 636 -30.07 10.95 -29.99
CA GLY A 636 -29.50 12.29 -29.90
C GLY A 636 -29.01 12.68 -28.51
N GLU A 637 -28.27 13.79 -28.46
CA GLU A 637 -27.70 14.35 -27.22
C GLU A 637 -28.69 15.27 -26.48
N MET A 638 -29.66 15.85 -27.18
CA MET A 638 -30.53 16.92 -26.70
C MET A 638 -32.01 16.53 -26.83
N ILE A 639 -32.86 17.05 -25.93
CA ILE A 639 -34.32 17.02 -26.04
C ILE A 639 -34.89 18.36 -26.50
N ASP A 640 -36.05 18.33 -27.16
CA ASP A 640 -36.81 19.52 -27.52
C ASP A 640 -37.68 20.03 -26.36
N GLU A 641 -38.42 21.12 -26.61
CA GLU A 641 -39.33 21.74 -25.64
C GLU A 641 -40.49 20.82 -25.20
N ASN A 642 -40.81 19.80 -25.99
CA ASN A 642 -41.82 18.78 -25.68
C ASN A 642 -41.22 17.57 -24.95
N GLY A 643 -39.91 17.59 -24.68
CA GLY A 643 -39.18 16.51 -24.02
C GLY A 643 -38.88 15.31 -24.91
N ASN A 644 -39.05 15.42 -26.23
CA ASN A 644 -38.71 14.38 -27.21
C ASN A 644 -37.26 14.54 -27.67
N VAL A 645 -36.68 13.54 -28.33
CA VAL A 645 -35.35 13.67 -28.94
C VAL A 645 -35.36 14.84 -29.92
N ASN A 646 -34.48 15.82 -29.72
CA ASN A 646 -34.44 17.02 -30.54
C ASN A 646 -33.97 16.68 -31.97
N ARG A 647 -34.90 16.78 -32.91
CA ARG A 647 -34.68 16.45 -34.33
C ARG A 647 -34.04 17.59 -35.11
N THR A 648 -34.03 18.78 -34.52
CA THR A 648 -33.43 19.99 -35.08
C THR A 648 -32.52 20.63 -34.03
N PRO A 649 -31.38 19.98 -33.67
CA PRO A 649 -30.38 20.63 -32.84
C PRO A 649 -29.99 22.00 -33.45
N PRO A 650 -29.49 22.95 -32.63
CA PRO A 650 -29.15 24.29 -33.09
C PRO A 650 -28.37 24.30 -34.42
N ALA A 651 -28.82 25.10 -35.38
CA ALA A 651 -28.23 25.11 -36.72
C ALA A 651 -26.71 25.40 -36.67
N LYS A 652 -25.94 24.66 -37.47
CA LYS A 652 -24.46 24.65 -37.51
C LYS A 652 -23.76 24.01 -36.30
N SER A 653 -24.46 23.71 -35.20
CA SER A 653 -23.88 22.98 -34.07
C SER A 653 -23.47 21.57 -34.50
N ASN A 654 -22.60 20.94 -33.72
CA ASN A 654 -22.24 19.54 -33.87
C ASN A 654 -22.89 18.69 -32.77
N ILE A 655 -24.01 19.16 -32.24
CA ILE A 655 -24.87 18.42 -31.33
C ILE A 655 -25.57 17.34 -32.16
N ARG A 656 -25.33 16.08 -31.81
CA ARG A 656 -25.67 14.93 -32.65
C ARG A 656 -27.13 14.52 -32.51
N TYR A 657 -27.70 14.23 -33.66
CA TYR A 657 -29.01 13.61 -33.86
C TYR A 657 -28.94 12.72 -35.09
N GLN A 658 -29.52 11.52 -35.02
CA GLN A 658 -29.73 10.67 -36.19
C GLN A 658 -31.11 10.02 -36.14
N GLU A 659 -31.78 9.95 -37.29
CA GLU A 659 -32.91 9.05 -37.53
C GLU A 659 -32.44 7.85 -38.35
N LEU A 660 -32.63 6.66 -37.80
CA LEU A 660 -32.14 5.40 -38.31
C LEU A 660 -33.33 4.47 -38.60
N LYS A 661 -33.29 3.77 -39.72
CA LYS A 661 -34.29 2.75 -40.05
C LYS A 661 -33.71 1.37 -39.74
N VAL A 662 -34.44 0.58 -38.95
CA VAL A 662 -34.04 -0.79 -38.58
C VAL A 662 -35.08 -1.76 -39.09
N GLU A 663 -34.69 -2.61 -40.04
CA GLU A 663 -35.54 -3.69 -40.55
C GLU A 663 -35.62 -4.82 -39.52
N VAL A 664 -36.83 -5.12 -39.06
CA VAL A 664 -37.11 -6.15 -38.06
C VAL A 664 -37.92 -7.28 -38.70
N LYS A 665 -37.61 -8.52 -38.36
CA LYS A 665 -38.23 -9.71 -38.97
C LYS A 665 -38.46 -10.84 -37.96
N PRO A 666 -39.48 -11.69 -38.18
CA PRO A 666 -39.68 -12.87 -37.36
C PRO A 666 -38.42 -13.75 -37.32
N GLY A 667 -38.09 -14.29 -36.15
CA GLY A 667 -36.93 -15.17 -35.92
C GLY A 667 -35.63 -14.44 -35.54
N GLN A 668 -35.51 -13.13 -35.77
CA GLN A 668 -34.42 -12.32 -35.23
C GLN A 668 -34.93 -11.52 -34.04
N THR A 669 -34.27 -11.67 -32.89
CA THR A 669 -34.71 -11.04 -31.63
C THR A 669 -33.80 -9.91 -31.17
N ARG A 670 -32.51 -9.92 -31.52
CA ARG A 670 -31.55 -8.89 -31.11
C ARG A 670 -31.17 -8.02 -32.30
N TYR A 671 -31.22 -6.70 -32.09
CA TYR A 671 -30.93 -5.68 -33.10
C TYR A 671 -29.91 -4.69 -32.55
N ARG A 672 -29.03 -4.20 -33.43
CA ARG A 672 -28.12 -3.08 -33.16
C ARG A 672 -28.46 -1.97 -34.14
N ILE A 673 -28.48 -0.73 -33.65
CA ILE A 673 -28.77 0.41 -34.52
C ILE A 673 -27.65 0.63 -35.56
N PRO A 674 -27.98 0.89 -36.83
CA PRO A 674 -26.99 1.14 -37.88
C PRO A 674 -26.58 2.62 -37.87
N ILE A 675 -25.78 3.04 -36.88
CA ILE A 675 -25.27 4.42 -36.80
C ILE A 675 -24.60 4.80 -38.12
N GLN A 676 -25.00 5.95 -38.67
CA GLN A 676 -24.41 6.51 -39.87
C GLN A 676 -23.09 7.20 -39.51
N THR A 677 -22.02 6.86 -40.22
CA THR A 677 -20.72 7.51 -40.04
C THR A 677 -20.75 8.94 -40.57
N ASP A 678 -20.12 9.87 -39.86
CA ASP A 678 -19.89 11.23 -40.34
C ASP A 678 -18.58 11.27 -41.13
N GLU A 679 -18.61 11.83 -42.34
CA GLU A 679 -17.41 11.91 -43.18
C GLU A 679 -16.28 12.66 -42.45
N ARG A 680 -16.57 13.73 -41.72
CA ARG A 680 -15.57 14.59 -41.07
C ARG A 680 -14.77 13.83 -40.01
N ASN A 681 -15.43 13.00 -39.21
CA ASN A 681 -14.80 12.24 -38.12
C ASN A 681 -14.31 10.85 -38.53
N THR A 682 -14.40 10.52 -39.82
CA THR A 682 -13.87 9.28 -40.40
C THR A 682 -12.87 9.52 -41.53
N ARG A 683 -12.45 10.78 -41.78
CA ARG A 683 -11.49 11.11 -42.84
C ARG A 683 -10.14 10.44 -42.61
N PRO A 684 -9.65 9.61 -43.56
CA PRO A 684 -8.33 8.98 -43.45
C PRO A 684 -7.22 10.02 -43.26
N ASN A 685 -6.25 9.69 -42.39
CA ASN A 685 -5.09 10.54 -42.05
C ASN A 685 -5.44 11.93 -41.50
N LYS A 686 -6.67 12.13 -41.04
CA LYS A 686 -7.10 13.36 -40.37
C LYS A 686 -7.80 13.06 -39.05
N ALA A 687 -8.81 12.20 -39.08
CA ALA A 687 -9.50 11.74 -37.88
C ALA A 687 -8.88 10.43 -37.38
N ILE A 688 -8.80 10.27 -36.06
CA ILE A 688 -8.35 9.01 -35.45
C ILE A 688 -9.45 7.97 -35.64
N PRO A 689 -9.16 6.84 -36.32
CA PRO A 689 -10.14 5.79 -36.51
C PRO A 689 -10.50 5.16 -35.17
N LEU A 690 -11.76 4.70 -35.04
CA LEU A 690 -12.16 3.88 -33.90
C LEU A 690 -11.30 2.60 -33.84
N PRO A 691 -11.07 2.04 -32.65
CA PRO A 691 -10.40 0.75 -32.50
C PRO A 691 -11.01 -0.34 -33.37
N LYS A 692 -10.17 -1.25 -33.87
CA LYS A 692 -10.61 -2.33 -34.76
C LYS A 692 -11.71 -3.17 -34.10
N GLY A 693 -12.80 -3.40 -34.83
CA GLY A 693 -13.95 -4.18 -34.36
C GLY A 693 -15.03 -3.37 -33.66
N PHE A 694 -14.80 -2.09 -33.38
CA PHE A 694 -15.85 -1.21 -32.88
C PHE A 694 -16.89 -0.93 -33.97
N PRO A 695 -18.19 -0.88 -33.62
CA PRO A 695 -19.18 -0.30 -34.51
C PRO A 695 -18.97 1.21 -34.62
N PRO A 696 -19.52 1.88 -35.64
CA PRO A 696 -19.66 3.34 -35.61
C PRO A 696 -20.30 3.79 -34.30
N LEU A 697 -19.67 4.76 -33.64
CA LEU A 697 -20.14 5.35 -32.39
C LEU A 697 -20.67 6.75 -32.65
N LEU A 698 -21.72 7.11 -31.92
CA LEU A 698 -22.29 8.45 -31.88
C LEU A 698 -22.43 8.85 -30.41
N PRO A 699 -22.10 10.09 -29.99
CA PRO A 699 -22.49 10.60 -28.70
C PRO A 699 -24.02 10.76 -28.67
N PHE A 700 -24.71 10.05 -27.78
CA PHE A 700 -26.14 10.27 -27.55
C PHE A 700 -26.50 9.92 -26.11
N ARG A 701 -27.55 10.56 -25.59
CA ARG A 701 -28.15 10.27 -24.27
C ARG A 701 -29.56 9.70 -24.40
N TYR A 702 -30.28 10.19 -25.41
CA TYR A 702 -31.69 9.92 -25.60
C TYR A 702 -31.90 9.04 -26.83
N ALA A 703 -32.93 8.21 -26.78
CA ALA A 703 -33.40 7.45 -27.93
C ALA A 703 -34.93 7.41 -28.00
N GLU A 704 -35.47 7.25 -29.21
CA GLU A 704 -36.88 6.96 -29.48
C GLU A 704 -36.99 5.73 -30.37
N ILE A 705 -37.95 4.86 -30.08
CA ILE A 705 -38.33 3.73 -30.96
C ILE A 705 -39.78 3.92 -31.39
N GLU A 706 -39.99 4.10 -32.70
CA GLU A 706 -41.31 4.28 -33.30
C GLU A 706 -41.62 3.15 -34.29
N GLY A 707 -42.88 2.75 -34.35
CA GLY A 707 -43.38 1.73 -35.28
C GLY A 707 -43.40 0.30 -34.74
N ALA A 708 -43.15 0.11 -33.44
CA ALA A 708 -43.16 -1.21 -32.81
C ALA A 708 -44.58 -1.80 -32.73
N GLN A 709 -44.77 -2.99 -33.31
CA GLN A 709 -46.04 -3.73 -33.32
C GLN A 709 -46.22 -4.69 -32.12
N SER A 710 -45.24 -4.71 -31.23
CA SER A 710 -45.24 -5.47 -29.98
C SER A 710 -44.62 -4.60 -28.89
N SER A 711 -44.97 -4.87 -27.63
CA SER A 711 -44.46 -4.09 -26.50
C SER A 711 -42.94 -4.24 -26.37
N ILE A 712 -42.27 -3.12 -26.10
CA ILE A 712 -40.86 -3.04 -25.72
C ILE A 712 -40.83 -2.62 -24.25
N ASN A 713 -40.00 -3.26 -23.44
CA ASN A 713 -39.79 -2.88 -22.04
C ASN A 713 -38.41 -2.25 -21.86
N ALA A 714 -38.20 -1.56 -20.74
CA ALA A 714 -36.92 -0.93 -20.43
C ALA A 714 -35.74 -1.92 -20.41
N ASN A 715 -35.96 -3.16 -19.95
CA ASN A 715 -34.93 -4.21 -19.94
C ASN A 715 -34.56 -4.73 -21.34
N ASP A 716 -35.34 -4.38 -22.36
CA ASP A 716 -35.10 -4.81 -23.73
C ASP A 716 -34.14 -3.86 -24.46
N VAL A 717 -33.75 -2.73 -23.88
CA VAL A 717 -32.90 -1.73 -24.55
C VAL A 717 -31.65 -1.44 -23.73
N GLU A 718 -30.49 -1.39 -24.39
CA GLU A 718 -29.21 -1.05 -23.77
C GLU A 718 -28.42 -0.07 -24.66
N GLN A 719 -27.86 0.97 -24.05
CA GLN A 719 -26.80 1.76 -24.66
C GLN A 719 -25.46 1.06 -24.40
N LEU A 720 -24.68 0.85 -25.45
CA LEU A 720 -23.34 0.27 -25.38
C LEU A 720 -22.32 1.40 -25.43
N ALA A 721 -21.87 1.88 -24.28
CA ALA A 721 -20.90 2.96 -24.15
C ALA A 721 -19.48 2.41 -24.21
N TYR A 722 -18.65 2.93 -25.11
CA TYR A 722 -17.26 2.47 -25.29
C TYR A 722 -16.29 3.50 -24.70
N HIS A 723 -15.33 3.03 -23.91
CA HIS A 723 -14.28 3.85 -23.29
C HIS A 723 -13.06 2.97 -22.98
N THR A 724 -11.92 3.56 -22.62
CA THR A 724 -10.78 2.79 -22.09
C THR A 724 -11.12 2.21 -20.72
N PHE A 725 -10.31 1.30 -20.22
CA PHE A 725 -10.44 0.78 -18.87
C PHE A 725 -10.55 1.91 -17.83
N TRP A 726 -11.59 1.85 -16.99
CA TRP A 726 -11.92 2.89 -16.01
C TRP A 726 -12.34 2.27 -14.68
N ASP A 727 -11.89 2.84 -13.56
CA ASP A 727 -12.34 2.45 -12.22
C ASP A 727 -13.13 3.58 -11.56
N GLU A 728 -14.44 3.39 -11.45
CA GLU A 728 -15.32 4.38 -10.83
C GLU A 728 -14.95 4.72 -9.38
N LYS A 729 -14.29 3.79 -8.67
CA LYS A 729 -13.92 3.94 -7.27
C LYS A 729 -12.53 4.55 -7.06
N ALA A 730 -11.73 4.71 -8.11
CA ALA A 730 -10.38 5.26 -8.01
C ALA A 730 -10.35 6.70 -7.48
N SER A 731 -11.43 7.45 -7.70
CA SER A 731 -11.58 8.83 -7.21
C SER A 731 -12.99 9.10 -6.69
N SER A 732 -13.10 10.01 -5.73
CA SER A 732 -14.38 10.54 -5.25
C SER A 732 -14.23 11.98 -4.79
N PHE A 733 -15.31 12.76 -4.86
CA PHE A 733 -15.38 14.09 -4.27
C PHE A 733 -16.80 14.37 -3.78
N LYS A 734 -16.91 15.06 -2.65
CA LYS A 734 -18.16 15.59 -2.12
C LYS A 734 -17.88 16.84 -1.30
N SER A 735 -18.84 17.74 -1.25
CA SER A 735 -18.80 18.96 -0.43
C SER A 735 -20.20 19.38 0.03
N ASP A 736 -20.27 20.41 0.87
CA ASP A 736 -21.52 21.09 1.23
C ASP A 736 -22.07 21.99 0.11
N ASN A 737 -21.34 22.18 -0.99
CA ASN A 737 -21.81 22.91 -2.16
C ASN A 737 -22.33 21.95 -3.25
N ASN A 738 -23.66 21.91 -3.41
CA ASN A 738 -24.31 21.02 -4.37
C ASN A 738 -23.97 21.33 -5.84
N ILE A 739 -23.65 22.59 -6.18
CA ILE A 739 -23.24 22.95 -7.55
C ILE A 739 -21.85 22.40 -7.82
N LEU A 740 -20.93 22.58 -6.88
CA LEU A 740 -19.56 22.07 -6.99
C LEU A 740 -19.54 20.55 -7.14
N ASN A 741 -20.39 19.83 -6.41
CA ASN A 741 -20.54 18.37 -6.54
C ASN A 741 -20.99 17.97 -7.95
N GLN A 742 -22.01 18.63 -8.49
CA GLN A 742 -22.50 18.38 -9.85
C GLN A 742 -21.44 18.71 -10.92
N VAL A 743 -20.67 19.78 -10.72
CA VAL A 743 -19.57 20.17 -11.62
C VAL A 743 -18.45 19.15 -11.61
N TRP A 744 -18.11 18.60 -10.44
CA TRP A 744 -17.15 17.50 -10.34
C TRP A 744 -17.67 16.24 -11.06
N ASP A 745 -18.93 15.85 -10.81
CA ASP A 745 -19.55 14.67 -11.44
C ASP A 745 -19.59 14.79 -12.98
N LEU A 746 -19.94 15.96 -13.50
CA LEU A 746 -19.90 16.27 -14.93
C LEU A 746 -18.48 16.11 -15.47
N SER A 747 -17.50 16.73 -14.81
CA SER A 747 -16.12 16.79 -15.29
C SER A 747 -15.45 15.41 -15.26
N LYS A 748 -15.58 14.67 -14.14
CA LYS A 748 -15.06 13.29 -14.01
C LYS A 748 -15.64 12.39 -15.11
N TYR A 749 -16.96 12.43 -15.29
CA TYR A 749 -17.61 11.60 -16.31
C TYR A 749 -17.20 12.00 -17.74
N SER A 750 -16.98 13.29 -17.98
CA SER A 750 -16.56 13.79 -19.30
C SER A 750 -15.22 13.20 -19.73
N ILE A 751 -14.27 13.06 -18.80
CA ILE A 751 -13.01 12.37 -19.07
C ILE A 751 -13.27 10.92 -19.45
N LYS A 752 -14.01 10.16 -18.63
CA LYS A 752 -14.34 8.76 -18.93
C LYS A 752 -14.96 8.61 -20.33
N ALA A 753 -16.01 9.38 -20.61
CA ALA A 753 -16.81 9.24 -21.82
C ALA A 753 -16.02 9.53 -23.10
N THR A 754 -14.98 10.37 -23.03
CA THR A 754 -14.19 10.81 -24.19
C THR A 754 -12.93 9.96 -24.43
N THR A 755 -12.74 8.88 -23.67
CA THR A 755 -11.63 7.94 -23.88
C THR A 755 -11.87 6.89 -24.97
N PHE A 756 -13.06 6.88 -25.59
CA PHE A 756 -13.51 5.87 -26.57
C PHE A 756 -12.55 5.56 -27.73
N ASN A 757 -11.66 6.49 -28.08
CA ASN A 757 -10.72 6.38 -29.20
C ASN A 757 -9.30 5.92 -28.80
N GLY A 758 -8.99 5.81 -27.51
CA GLY A 758 -7.65 5.44 -27.01
C GLY A 758 -6.58 6.53 -27.09
N LEU A 759 -6.92 7.71 -27.59
CA LEU A 759 -6.11 8.93 -27.57
C LEU A 759 -7.00 10.11 -27.13
N TYR A 760 -6.41 11.16 -26.54
CA TYR A 760 -7.18 12.35 -26.18
C TYR A 760 -7.56 13.16 -27.41
N VAL A 761 -8.73 12.84 -27.99
CA VAL A 761 -9.31 13.58 -29.11
C VAL A 761 -10.20 14.73 -28.63
N ASP A 762 -10.42 15.73 -29.49
CA ASP A 762 -11.25 16.92 -29.24
C ASP A 762 -12.71 16.57 -28.90
N GLY A 763 -13.32 15.70 -29.68
CA GLY A 763 -14.71 15.29 -29.52
C GLY A 763 -15.17 14.46 -30.71
N ASP A 764 -16.48 14.37 -30.92
CA ASP A 764 -17.04 13.60 -32.02
C ASP A 764 -16.86 14.30 -33.38
N ARG A 765 -16.83 15.63 -33.42
CA ARG A 765 -16.82 16.38 -34.67
C ARG A 765 -15.61 16.08 -35.55
N GLU A 766 -14.40 16.10 -34.99
CA GLU A 766 -13.15 15.96 -35.75
C GLU A 766 -12.40 14.68 -35.38
N ARG A 767 -12.48 14.26 -34.12
CA ARG A 767 -11.74 13.13 -33.56
C ARG A 767 -10.23 13.28 -33.76
N ILE A 768 -9.73 14.49 -33.49
CA ILE A 768 -8.31 14.85 -33.66
C ILE A 768 -7.71 15.17 -32.28
N PRO A 769 -6.54 14.61 -31.94
CA PRO A 769 -5.80 15.05 -30.77
C PRO A 769 -5.21 16.45 -30.99
N TYR A 770 -5.40 17.32 -30.00
CA TYR A 770 -4.83 18.66 -29.94
C TYR A 770 -4.03 18.79 -28.64
N GLU A 771 -2.81 19.32 -28.71
CA GLU A 771 -1.84 19.27 -27.60
C GLU A 771 -2.36 19.91 -26.31
N ALA A 772 -3.08 21.03 -26.39
CA ALA A 772 -3.63 21.65 -25.18
C ALA A 772 -4.86 20.93 -24.63
N ASP A 773 -5.76 20.46 -25.50
CA ASP A 773 -6.91 19.65 -25.13
C ASP A 773 -6.43 18.41 -24.37
N ALA A 774 -5.40 17.75 -24.92
CA ALA A 774 -4.75 16.60 -24.31
C ALA A 774 -4.11 16.92 -22.96
N TYR A 775 -3.55 18.12 -22.76
CA TYR A 775 -2.97 18.53 -21.48
C TYR A 775 -4.03 18.67 -20.39
N LEU A 776 -5.13 19.35 -20.69
CA LEU A 776 -6.27 19.47 -19.76
C LEU A 776 -6.89 18.10 -19.48
N ASN A 777 -7.06 17.27 -20.52
CA ASN A 777 -7.54 15.90 -20.37
C ASN A 777 -6.60 15.07 -19.49
N GLN A 778 -5.29 15.12 -19.71
CA GLN A 778 -4.29 14.38 -18.93
C GLN A 778 -4.35 14.74 -17.46
N LEU A 779 -4.32 16.04 -17.13
CA LEU A 779 -4.40 16.50 -15.74
C LEU A 779 -5.67 15.99 -15.06
N SER A 780 -6.81 16.04 -15.76
CA SER A 780 -8.10 15.58 -15.24
C SER A 780 -8.20 14.07 -15.17
N HIS A 781 -7.61 13.33 -16.10
CA HIS A 781 -7.57 11.87 -16.07
C HIS A 781 -6.72 11.38 -14.90
N TYR A 782 -5.52 11.93 -14.72
CA TYR A 782 -4.59 11.53 -13.66
C TYR A 782 -5.08 11.82 -12.23
N THR A 783 -6.07 12.72 -12.07
CA THR A 783 -6.69 13.01 -10.78
C THR A 783 -8.02 12.29 -10.56
N THR A 784 -8.57 11.63 -11.60
CA THR A 784 -9.85 10.93 -11.51
C THR A 784 -9.73 9.42 -11.71
N ASP A 785 -8.62 8.94 -12.26
CA ASP A 785 -8.32 7.53 -12.37
C ASP A 785 -6.81 7.24 -12.31
N ARG A 786 -6.45 6.00 -11.98
CA ARG A 786 -5.07 5.47 -12.00
C ARG A 786 -4.79 4.79 -13.34
N GLU A 787 -4.94 5.54 -14.43
CA GLU A 787 -4.71 5.12 -15.82
C GLU A 787 -3.76 6.13 -16.48
N TYR A 788 -2.64 5.64 -17.01
CA TYR A 788 -1.57 6.49 -17.53
C TYR A 788 -1.23 6.19 -19.00
N ALA A 789 -1.66 5.04 -19.52
CA ALA A 789 -1.31 4.58 -20.87
C ALA A 789 -1.83 5.54 -21.93
N MET A 790 -3.09 5.96 -21.83
CA MET A 790 -3.73 6.80 -22.84
C MET A 790 -3.02 8.15 -23.01
N ALA A 791 -2.58 8.77 -21.92
CA ALA A 791 -1.81 10.01 -21.94
C ALA A 791 -0.44 9.81 -22.60
N ARG A 792 0.29 8.77 -22.20
CA ARG A 792 1.60 8.42 -22.77
C ARG A 792 1.51 8.17 -24.28
N ARG A 793 0.51 7.39 -24.72
CA ARG A 793 0.21 7.17 -26.15
C ARG A 793 -0.09 8.46 -26.91
N THR A 794 -0.87 9.35 -26.29
CA THR A 794 -1.21 10.66 -26.88
C THR A 794 0.04 11.55 -27.01
N ILE A 795 0.94 11.54 -26.04
CA ILE A 795 2.23 12.25 -26.11
C ILE A 795 3.05 11.75 -27.29
N GLU A 796 3.23 10.43 -27.41
CA GLU A 796 3.98 9.84 -28.52
C GLU A 796 3.38 10.18 -29.89
N TYR A 797 2.04 10.26 -29.97
CA TYR A 797 1.33 10.69 -31.17
C TYR A 797 1.73 12.11 -31.60
N PHE A 798 1.79 13.08 -30.68
CA PHE A 798 2.17 14.47 -30.99
C PHE A 798 3.63 14.66 -31.41
N MET A 799 4.50 13.71 -31.05
CA MET A 799 5.89 13.72 -31.53
C MET A 799 5.98 13.48 -33.03
N LYS A 800 5.00 12.78 -33.63
CA LYS A 800 4.91 12.55 -35.08
C LYS A 800 3.83 13.35 -35.80
N ASN A 801 2.80 13.79 -35.08
CA ASN A 801 1.62 14.42 -35.63
C ASN A 801 1.33 15.74 -34.90
N PRO A 802 2.22 16.74 -35.00
CA PRO A 802 1.99 18.04 -34.37
C PRO A 802 0.79 18.76 -35.00
N THR A 803 0.13 19.62 -34.21
CA THR A 803 -0.91 20.51 -34.72
C THR A 803 -0.56 22.00 -34.54
N TRP A 804 -1.21 22.86 -35.32
CA TRP A 804 -1.20 24.30 -35.03
C TRP A 804 -2.07 24.54 -33.78
N PRO A 805 -1.88 25.58 -32.95
CA PRO A 805 -1.04 26.81 -33.04
C PRO A 805 0.36 26.77 -32.36
N THR A 806 1.00 27.95 -32.22
CA THR A 806 2.29 28.15 -31.50
C THR A 806 2.28 27.54 -30.11
N GLU A 807 1.25 27.84 -29.32
CA GLU A 807 1.11 27.40 -27.95
C GLU A 807 1.06 25.87 -27.85
N TRP A 808 0.49 25.18 -28.85
CA TRP A 808 0.32 23.72 -28.81
C TRP A 808 1.66 23.01 -28.87
N GLN A 809 2.66 23.57 -29.56
CA GLN A 809 4.02 23.02 -29.52
C GLN A 809 4.61 23.12 -28.11
N GLN A 810 4.34 24.23 -27.41
CA GLN A 810 4.78 24.46 -26.03
C GLN A 810 3.99 23.64 -24.99
N HIS A 811 2.81 23.10 -25.33
CA HIS A 811 2.07 22.16 -24.48
C HIS A 811 2.72 20.78 -24.41
N VAL A 812 3.56 20.40 -25.38
CA VAL A 812 4.21 19.08 -25.36
C VAL A 812 5.16 18.95 -24.16
N ALA A 813 5.89 20.01 -23.79
CA ALA A 813 6.72 19.98 -22.60
C ALA A 813 5.89 19.85 -21.31
N LEU A 814 4.76 20.54 -21.24
CA LEU A 814 3.80 20.45 -20.13
C LEU A 814 3.23 19.03 -19.99
N LEU A 815 2.86 18.40 -21.11
CA LEU A 815 2.38 17.02 -21.17
C LEU A 815 3.41 16.01 -20.64
N LEU A 816 4.64 16.07 -21.15
CA LEU A 816 5.72 15.18 -20.68
C LEU A 816 6.06 15.44 -19.21
N TYR A 817 6.02 16.70 -18.76
CA TYR A 817 6.35 17.03 -17.38
C TYR A 817 5.28 16.55 -16.41
N ALA A 818 4.00 16.69 -16.77
CA ALA A 818 2.90 16.11 -16.02
C ALA A 818 3.00 14.57 -15.99
N ASP A 819 3.36 13.93 -17.10
CA ASP A 819 3.58 12.48 -17.12
C ASP A 819 4.68 12.05 -16.14
N TYR A 820 5.86 12.66 -16.25
CA TYR A 820 6.97 12.39 -15.36
C TYR A 820 6.62 12.66 -13.88
N MET A 821 6.00 13.79 -13.57
CA MET A 821 5.69 14.13 -12.18
C MET A 821 4.67 13.17 -11.54
N TYR A 822 3.67 12.74 -12.29
CA TYR A 822 2.63 11.84 -11.76
C TYR A 822 3.07 10.37 -11.74
N THR A 823 3.91 9.94 -12.68
CA THR A 823 4.31 8.53 -12.82
C THR A 823 5.70 8.24 -12.24
N GLY A 824 6.60 9.21 -12.24
CA GLY A 824 8.02 9.04 -11.99
C GLY A 824 8.79 8.33 -13.11
N ASN A 825 8.14 8.00 -14.23
CA ASN A 825 8.74 7.27 -15.34
C ASN A 825 9.43 8.28 -16.29
N THR A 826 10.69 8.01 -16.62
CA THR A 826 11.55 8.91 -17.42
C THR A 826 11.64 8.51 -18.89
N GLU A 827 11.09 7.36 -19.30
CA GLU A 827 11.32 6.81 -20.65
C GLU A 827 10.87 7.75 -21.78
N LEU A 828 9.70 8.40 -21.65
CA LEU A 828 9.25 9.37 -22.65
C LEU A 828 10.18 10.57 -22.72
N VAL A 829 10.72 11.01 -21.57
CA VAL A 829 11.71 12.09 -21.52
C VAL A 829 12.98 11.65 -22.23
N GLU A 830 13.52 10.49 -21.87
CA GLU A 830 14.74 9.92 -22.47
C GLU A 830 14.61 9.71 -23.97
N ARG A 831 13.47 9.20 -24.43
CA ARG A 831 13.21 8.92 -25.85
C ARG A 831 13.04 10.19 -26.69
N TYR A 832 12.32 11.19 -26.18
CA TYR A 832 11.87 12.33 -26.97
C TYR A 832 12.57 13.64 -26.66
N TYR A 833 13.51 13.68 -25.71
CA TYR A 833 14.18 14.90 -25.26
C TYR A 833 14.68 15.81 -26.39
N GLU A 834 15.44 15.27 -27.35
CA GLU A 834 16.01 16.09 -28.43
C GLU A 834 14.93 16.65 -29.36
N ALA A 835 13.89 15.87 -29.67
CA ALA A 835 12.75 16.34 -30.45
C ALA A 835 11.89 17.36 -29.67
N LEU A 836 11.80 17.20 -28.35
CA LEU A 836 11.09 18.11 -27.46
C LEU A 836 11.77 19.48 -27.40
N LYS A 837 13.12 19.55 -27.48
CA LYS A 837 13.84 20.82 -27.54
C LYS A 837 13.28 21.72 -28.64
N HIS A 838 13.12 21.20 -29.86
CA HIS A 838 12.51 21.95 -30.96
C HIS A 838 11.09 22.44 -30.63
N LYS A 839 10.26 21.59 -30.01
CA LYS A 839 8.87 21.92 -29.62
C LYS A 839 8.77 22.96 -28.50
N SER A 840 9.79 23.09 -27.65
CA SER A 840 9.90 24.17 -26.66
C SER A 840 10.14 25.55 -27.29
N LEU A 841 10.48 25.59 -28.58
CA LEU A 841 10.78 26.80 -29.36
C LEU A 841 12.02 27.57 -28.90
N TYR A 842 12.93 26.93 -28.16
CA TYR A 842 14.12 27.59 -27.59
C TYR A 842 15.05 28.21 -28.63
N GLU A 843 15.12 27.69 -29.86
CA GLU A 843 15.93 28.26 -30.93
C GLU A 843 15.42 29.61 -31.42
N LEU A 844 14.15 29.94 -31.18
CA LEU A 844 13.57 31.23 -31.57
C LEU A 844 13.89 32.35 -30.58
N SER A 845 14.51 32.01 -29.44
CA SER A 845 14.82 32.95 -28.36
C SER A 845 15.84 33.99 -28.82
N ASN A 846 15.47 35.26 -28.71
CA ASN A 846 16.36 36.38 -29.01
C ASN A 846 17.33 36.67 -27.84
N GLU A 847 18.15 37.70 -27.97
CA GLU A 847 19.16 38.06 -26.94
C GLU A 847 18.52 38.41 -25.57
N ASP A 848 17.32 38.99 -25.59
CA ASP A 848 16.52 39.34 -24.41
C ASP A 848 15.82 38.13 -23.78
N GLY A 849 15.81 36.97 -24.44
CA GLY A 849 15.13 35.76 -23.97
C GLY A 849 13.66 35.66 -24.36
N LEU A 850 13.19 36.41 -25.36
CA LEU A 850 11.83 36.34 -25.88
C LEU A 850 11.77 35.60 -27.22
N ILE A 851 10.64 34.94 -27.49
CA ILE A 851 10.35 34.25 -28.75
C ILE A 851 9.21 34.92 -29.52
N THR A 852 9.18 34.68 -30.83
CA THR A 852 8.11 35.10 -31.73
C THR A 852 7.85 34.03 -32.79
N SER A 853 6.59 33.70 -33.03
CA SER A 853 6.19 32.78 -34.10
C SER A 853 6.44 33.33 -35.51
N THR A 854 6.61 34.65 -35.64
CA THR A 854 6.91 35.32 -36.93
C THR A 854 8.26 34.91 -37.55
N LYS A 855 9.16 34.32 -36.76
CA LYS A 855 10.47 33.80 -37.21
C LYS A 855 10.45 32.32 -37.56
N VAL A 856 9.31 31.64 -37.46
CA VAL A 856 9.19 30.21 -37.82
C VAL A 856 9.16 30.07 -39.35
N ASP A 857 10.16 29.41 -39.90
CA ASP A 857 10.24 29.08 -41.32
C ASP A 857 9.88 27.61 -41.60
N ALA A 858 9.87 27.23 -42.88
CA ALA A 858 9.51 25.87 -43.30
C ALA A 858 10.51 24.80 -42.79
N GLU A 859 11.79 25.16 -42.61
CA GLU A 859 12.79 24.24 -42.07
C GLU A 859 12.52 23.96 -40.59
N PHE A 860 12.19 25.00 -39.83
CA PHE A 860 11.81 24.89 -38.44
C PHE A 860 10.50 24.11 -38.26
N MET A 861 9.50 24.33 -39.12
CA MET A 861 8.28 23.52 -39.15
C MET A 861 8.58 22.02 -39.33
N LYS A 862 9.57 21.68 -40.16
CA LYS A 862 10.01 20.28 -40.32
C LYS A 862 10.65 19.72 -39.05
N LYS A 863 11.45 20.52 -38.32
CA LYS A 863 12.04 20.13 -37.02
C LYS A 863 10.96 19.89 -35.94
N LEU A 864 9.84 20.61 -36.00
CA LEU A 864 8.68 20.40 -35.13
C LEU A 864 7.89 19.11 -35.43
N GLY A 865 8.15 18.48 -36.57
CA GLY A 865 7.49 17.24 -37.02
C GLY A 865 6.39 17.46 -38.05
N PHE A 866 6.18 18.68 -38.56
CA PHE A 866 5.19 18.91 -39.62
C PHE A 866 5.66 18.27 -40.94
N PRO A 867 4.74 17.71 -41.74
CA PRO A 867 5.09 17.13 -43.02
C PRO A 867 5.61 18.19 -43.99
N GLU A 868 6.46 17.76 -44.92
CA GLU A 868 6.99 18.64 -45.96
C GLU A 868 5.85 19.26 -46.78
N GLY A 869 5.94 20.58 -47.03
CA GLY A 869 4.90 21.33 -47.72
C GLY A 869 3.68 21.68 -46.87
N TYR A 870 3.74 21.54 -45.53
CA TYR A 870 2.70 22.04 -44.63
C TYR A 870 2.49 23.55 -44.84
N LYS A 871 1.28 23.93 -45.27
CA LYS A 871 1.01 25.27 -45.81
C LYS A 871 0.69 26.33 -44.77
N LYS A 872 0.30 25.93 -43.57
CA LYS A 872 -0.14 26.85 -42.52
C LYS A 872 1.06 27.22 -41.65
N PRO A 873 1.45 28.50 -41.56
CA PRO A 873 2.51 28.89 -40.64
C PRO A 873 2.06 28.69 -39.18
N LEU A 874 3.03 28.58 -38.29
CA LEU A 874 2.77 28.63 -36.85
C LEU A 874 2.26 30.04 -36.51
N THR A 875 1.10 30.14 -35.88
CA THR A 875 0.47 31.40 -35.49
C THR A 875 -0.09 31.26 -34.09
N ASP A 876 0.01 32.34 -33.32
CA ASP A 876 -0.48 32.40 -31.94
C ASP A 876 -2.02 32.36 -31.89
N ILE A 877 -2.59 31.71 -30.88
CA ILE A 877 -4.05 31.57 -30.73
C ILE A 877 -4.60 32.32 -29.52
N VAL A 878 -3.86 32.34 -28.40
CA VAL A 878 -4.24 32.78 -27.05
C VAL A 878 -5.43 32.05 -26.44
N ASP A 879 -6.57 32.02 -27.15
CA ASP A 879 -7.79 31.34 -26.75
C ASP A 879 -8.73 31.08 -27.96
N TRP A 880 -9.79 30.31 -27.74
CA TRP A 880 -10.71 29.84 -28.76
C TRP A 880 -12.18 29.79 -28.29
N PRO A 881 -13.15 30.23 -29.12
CA PRO A 881 -12.98 30.85 -30.44
C PRO A 881 -12.54 32.32 -30.43
N GLY A 882 -12.00 32.78 -31.57
CA GLY A 882 -11.75 34.20 -31.80
C GLY A 882 -13.04 35.02 -32.05
N ALA A 883 -12.88 36.34 -32.14
CA ALA A 883 -13.99 37.25 -32.45
C ALA A 883 -14.64 36.93 -33.82
N ASN A 884 -15.96 37.07 -33.90
CA ASN A 884 -16.77 36.82 -35.11
C ASN A 884 -16.58 35.41 -35.72
N PHE A 885 -16.18 34.44 -34.91
CA PHE A 885 -15.88 33.10 -35.37
C PHE A 885 -17.07 32.43 -36.07
N ASN A 886 -16.80 31.78 -37.20
CA ASN A 886 -17.79 31.10 -38.04
C ASN A 886 -19.03 31.97 -38.37
N GLY A 887 -18.80 33.28 -38.56
CA GLY A 887 -19.84 34.27 -38.86
C GLY A 887 -20.70 34.67 -37.67
N SER A 888 -20.29 34.37 -36.43
CA SER A 888 -20.94 34.91 -35.23
C SER A 888 -20.72 36.43 -35.14
N LYS A 889 -21.44 37.07 -34.22
CA LYS A 889 -21.23 38.48 -33.83
C LYS A 889 -20.69 38.59 -32.40
N THR A 890 -20.10 37.51 -31.88
CA THR A 890 -19.56 37.49 -30.52
C THR A 890 -18.15 38.07 -30.49
N PRO A 891 -17.74 38.72 -29.38
CA PRO A 891 -16.37 39.24 -29.23
C PRO A 891 -15.31 38.12 -29.16
N GLY A 892 -15.72 36.85 -29.10
CA GLY A 892 -14.84 35.70 -28.90
C GLY A 892 -14.42 35.54 -27.44
N GLU A 893 -13.45 34.66 -27.22
CA GLU A 893 -13.00 34.21 -25.90
C GLU A 893 -11.61 34.73 -25.51
N ARG A 894 -11.08 35.69 -26.28
CA ARG A 894 -9.72 36.23 -26.08
C ARG A 894 -9.68 37.51 -25.26
N ASP A 895 -10.82 37.92 -24.70
CA ASP A 895 -10.95 39.19 -23.99
C ASP A 895 -10.39 40.41 -24.77
N GLY A 896 -10.57 40.43 -26.10
CA GLY A 896 -10.05 41.51 -26.96
C GLY A 896 -8.55 41.51 -27.24
N PHE A 897 -7.82 40.42 -26.94
CA PHE A 897 -6.37 40.32 -27.10
C PHE A 897 -5.82 40.90 -28.41
N VAL A 898 -4.84 41.81 -28.31
CA VAL A 898 -4.16 42.47 -29.42
C VAL A 898 -2.83 41.78 -29.70
N PHE A 899 -2.80 40.93 -30.73
CA PHE A 899 -1.60 40.20 -31.15
C PHE A 899 -0.47 41.15 -31.59
N GLN A 900 0.70 40.93 -31.00
CA GLN A 900 1.99 41.57 -31.32
C GLN A 900 3.00 40.52 -31.79
N PRO A 901 4.16 40.92 -32.35
CA PRO A 901 5.23 39.98 -32.63
C PRO A 901 5.74 39.25 -31.38
N TYR A 902 5.81 39.93 -30.23
CA TYR A 902 6.19 39.34 -28.95
C TYR A 902 5.01 39.44 -27.98
N ASN A 903 4.26 38.34 -27.86
CA ASN A 903 3.07 38.25 -27.02
C ASN A 903 3.39 37.76 -25.61
N THR A 904 2.72 38.32 -24.61
CA THR A 904 2.87 37.97 -23.20
C THR A 904 2.49 36.51 -22.94
N VAL A 905 1.40 36.03 -23.56
CA VAL A 905 0.95 34.63 -23.41
C VAL A 905 2.00 33.64 -23.92
N ILE A 906 2.51 33.84 -25.14
CA ILE A 906 3.52 32.97 -25.76
C ILE A 906 4.81 32.95 -24.93
N ASN A 907 5.25 34.12 -24.47
CA ASN A 907 6.48 34.20 -23.69
C ASN A 907 6.31 33.72 -22.24
N SER A 908 5.07 33.67 -21.74
CA SER A 908 4.76 33.00 -20.47
C SER A 908 4.86 31.48 -20.59
N PHE A 909 4.31 30.89 -21.67
CA PHE A 909 4.53 29.48 -21.99
C PHE A 909 6.01 29.15 -22.23
N PHE A 910 6.72 30.04 -22.91
CA PHE A 910 8.15 29.88 -23.17
C PHE A 910 8.95 29.79 -21.87
N TYR A 911 8.70 30.70 -20.93
CA TYR A 911 9.31 30.66 -19.60
C TYR A 911 9.08 29.32 -18.89
N GLU A 912 7.83 28.84 -18.87
CA GLU A 912 7.52 27.55 -18.23
C GLU A 912 8.18 26.37 -18.95
N ASN A 913 8.23 26.40 -20.28
CA ASN A 913 8.94 25.41 -21.08
C ASN A 913 10.43 25.38 -20.74
N MET A 914 11.09 26.53 -20.59
CA MET A 914 12.51 26.57 -20.23
C MET A 914 12.75 25.99 -18.83
N LYS A 915 11.87 26.24 -17.86
CA LYS A 915 11.94 25.58 -16.55
C LYS A 915 11.82 24.07 -16.67
N ILE A 916 10.87 23.58 -17.46
CA ILE A 916 10.66 22.14 -17.69
C ILE A 916 11.89 21.53 -18.38
N MET A 917 12.42 22.18 -19.42
CA MET A 917 13.61 21.69 -20.12
C MET A 917 14.86 21.65 -19.24
N ALA A 918 15.01 22.59 -18.30
CA ALA A 918 16.05 22.53 -17.28
C ALA A 918 15.89 21.29 -16.36
N GLN A 919 14.66 20.96 -15.95
CA GLN A 919 14.40 19.73 -15.18
C GLN A 919 14.73 18.47 -15.97
N PHE A 920 14.31 18.38 -17.24
CA PHE A 920 14.63 17.24 -18.09
C PHE A 920 16.13 17.12 -18.38
N ALA A 921 16.83 18.23 -18.63
CA ALA A 921 18.28 18.24 -18.74
C ALA A 921 18.95 17.70 -17.47
N LYS A 922 18.44 18.07 -16.30
CA LYS A 922 18.95 17.60 -15.00
C LYS A 922 18.74 16.09 -14.82
N ILE A 923 17.57 15.57 -15.18
CA ILE A 923 17.26 14.13 -15.12
C ILE A 923 18.21 13.33 -16.01
N LEU A 924 18.50 13.85 -17.20
CA LEU A 924 19.39 13.20 -18.18
C LEU A 924 20.89 13.46 -17.92
N GLY A 925 21.25 14.15 -16.84
CA GLY A 925 22.65 14.47 -16.51
C GLY A 925 23.33 15.45 -17.46
N LYS A 926 22.57 16.24 -18.23
CA LYS A 926 23.05 17.23 -19.21
C LYS A 926 23.33 18.59 -18.55
N THR A 927 24.38 18.67 -17.73
CA THR A 927 24.68 19.84 -16.87
C THR A 927 24.78 21.18 -17.62
N ASP A 928 25.41 21.22 -18.79
CA ASP A 928 25.52 22.45 -19.58
C ASP A 928 24.16 22.94 -20.08
N GLU A 929 23.28 22.01 -20.46
CA GLU A 929 21.92 22.33 -20.91
C GLU A 929 21.03 22.79 -19.75
N VAL A 930 21.25 22.28 -18.52
CA VAL A 930 20.57 22.80 -17.33
C VAL A 930 20.82 24.30 -17.19
N LEU A 931 22.08 24.72 -17.25
CA LEU A 931 22.46 26.13 -17.12
C LEU A 931 21.92 26.99 -18.26
N ASP A 932 21.93 26.49 -19.50
CA ASP A 932 21.37 27.21 -20.66
C ASP A 932 19.86 27.44 -20.48
N PHE A 933 19.11 26.39 -20.12
CA PHE A 933 17.66 26.51 -19.93
C PHE A 933 17.28 27.35 -18.71
N GLU A 934 18.01 27.26 -17.59
CA GLU A 934 17.82 28.14 -16.44
C GLU A 934 18.08 29.61 -16.78
N LEU A 935 19.15 29.88 -17.55
CA LEU A 935 19.47 31.23 -18.02
C LEU A 935 18.37 31.77 -18.95
N ARG A 936 17.87 30.96 -19.88
CA ARG A 936 16.76 31.33 -20.77
C ARG A 936 15.48 31.62 -20.00
N ALA A 937 15.14 30.80 -19.02
CA ALA A 937 14.00 31.05 -18.14
C ALA A 937 14.16 32.38 -17.39
N ALA A 938 15.35 32.65 -16.82
CA ALA A 938 15.63 33.91 -16.13
C ALA A 938 15.51 35.12 -17.05
N LYS A 939 16.05 35.03 -18.28
CA LYS A 939 15.93 36.07 -19.30
C LYS A 939 14.48 36.30 -19.73
N ALA A 940 13.73 35.25 -20.04
CA ALA A 940 12.32 35.33 -20.40
C ALA A 940 11.50 36.00 -19.27
N LYS A 941 11.70 35.57 -18.02
CA LYS A 941 11.04 36.19 -16.85
C LYS A 941 11.36 37.67 -16.72
N LYS A 942 12.63 38.03 -16.84
CA LYS A 942 13.07 39.42 -16.80
C LYS A 942 12.42 40.23 -17.93
N ALA A 943 12.47 39.76 -19.17
CA ALA A 943 11.96 40.47 -20.33
C ALA A 943 10.43 40.65 -20.28
N VAL A 944 9.67 39.63 -19.87
CA VAL A 944 8.23 39.76 -19.65
C VAL A 944 7.93 40.83 -18.58
N ASN A 945 8.63 40.80 -17.45
CA ASN A 945 8.40 41.75 -16.34
C ASN A 945 8.88 43.18 -16.63
N GLU A 946 9.87 43.36 -17.51
CA GLU A 946 10.39 44.70 -17.85
C GLU A 946 9.69 45.32 -19.06
N GLN A 947 9.31 44.51 -20.05
CA GLN A 947 8.83 45.00 -21.36
C GLN A 947 7.33 44.83 -21.57
N MET A 948 6.67 43.95 -20.81
CA MET A 948 5.23 43.65 -20.97
C MET A 948 4.41 44.01 -19.72
N PHE A 949 5.05 44.42 -18.62
CA PHE A 949 4.35 44.92 -17.44
C PHE A 949 4.19 46.44 -17.48
N ASP A 950 2.95 46.91 -17.50
CA ASP A 950 2.63 48.32 -17.37
C ASP A 950 2.69 48.72 -15.88
N LYS A 951 3.84 49.29 -15.48
CA LYS A 951 4.09 49.75 -14.11
C LYS A 951 3.09 50.81 -13.60
N LYS A 952 2.46 51.57 -14.50
CA LYS A 952 1.50 52.62 -14.12
C LYS A 952 0.15 52.01 -13.77
N ARG A 953 -0.28 50.99 -14.50
CA ARG A 953 -1.53 50.27 -14.25
C ARG A 953 -1.38 49.09 -13.29
N GLY A 954 -0.17 48.56 -13.11
CA GLY A 954 0.11 47.38 -12.29
C GLY A 954 -0.33 46.07 -12.94
N ILE A 955 -0.35 45.99 -14.28
CA ILE A 955 -0.88 44.86 -15.05
C ILE A 955 -0.01 44.57 -16.28
N TYR A 956 -0.13 43.37 -16.84
CA TYR A 956 0.54 43.01 -18.08
C TYR A 956 -0.29 43.42 -19.30
N VAL A 957 0.37 43.98 -20.31
CA VAL A 957 -0.20 44.20 -21.64
C VAL A 957 -0.10 42.93 -22.48
N ASP A 958 -0.85 42.84 -23.57
CA ASP A 958 -0.91 41.64 -24.41
C ASP A 958 0.41 41.30 -25.11
N GLY A 959 1.25 42.31 -25.35
CA GLY A 959 2.57 42.14 -25.94
C GLY A 959 3.26 43.48 -26.14
N ILE A 960 4.50 43.43 -26.66
CA ILE A 960 5.28 44.63 -26.92
C ILE A 960 4.65 45.43 -28.07
N GLY A 961 4.28 46.68 -27.81
CA GLY A 961 3.69 47.59 -28.80
C GLY A 961 2.19 47.83 -28.69
N THR A 962 1.54 47.35 -27.63
CA THR A 962 0.12 47.63 -27.34
C THR A 962 -0.09 48.07 -25.89
N ASP A 963 -1.08 48.93 -25.68
CA ASP A 963 -1.56 49.31 -24.34
C ASP A 963 -2.72 48.39 -23.89
N HIS A 964 -3.25 47.53 -24.76
CA HIS A 964 -4.32 46.61 -24.38
C HIS A 964 -3.79 45.55 -23.41
N ALA A 965 -4.59 45.26 -22.38
CA ALA A 965 -4.33 44.22 -21.38
C ALA A 965 -5.57 43.33 -21.31
N SER A 966 -5.42 42.05 -21.61
CA SER A 966 -6.48 41.05 -21.52
C SER A 966 -6.37 40.23 -20.24
N LEU A 967 -7.44 39.51 -19.89
CA LEU A 967 -7.41 38.45 -18.88
C LEU A 967 -6.24 37.47 -19.12
N HIS A 968 -6.03 37.00 -20.35
CA HIS A 968 -4.99 36.03 -20.72
C HIS A 968 -3.58 36.54 -20.46
N ALA A 969 -3.32 37.80 -20.80
CA ALA A 969 -2.02 38.43 -20.58
C ALA A 969 -1.66 38.54 -19.09
N ASN A 970 -2.65 38.47 -18.19
CA ASN A 970 -2.47 38.59 -16.75
C ASN A 970 -2.58 37.25 -16.01
N MET A 971 -3.49 36.35 -16.44
CA MET A 971 -3.66 35.04 -15.84
C MET A 971 -2.50 34.09 -16.15
N MET A 972 -1.89 34.19 -17.34
CA MET A 972 -0.78 33.31 -17.73
C MET A 972 0.51 33.59 -16.93
N PRO A 973 0.95 34.85 -16.77
CA PRO A 973 2.03 35.18 -15.83
C PRO A 973 1.75 34.73 -14.39
N LEU A 974 0.48 34.83 -13.95
CA LEU A 974 0.07 34.37 -12.63
C LEU A 974 0.19 32.85 -12.49
N ALA A 975 -0.33 32.10 -13.48
CA ALA A 975 -0.32 30.63 -13.51
C ALA A 975 1.10 30.05 -13.52
N PHE A 976 2.05 30.68 -14.23
CA PHE A 976 3.42 30.19 -14.32
C PHE A 976 4.39 30.81 -13.30
N GLY A 977 3.94 31.75 -12.44
CA GLY A 977 4.77 32.35 -11.39
C GLY A 977 5.79 33.37 -11.92
N LEU A 978 5.39 34.13 -12.94
CA LEU A 978 6.17 35.25 -13.49
C LEU A 978 5.98 36.53 -12.68
N VAL A 979 4.80 36.74 -12.10
CA VAL A 979 4.42 37.97 -11.38
C VAL A 979 5.28 38.14 -10.11
N PRO A 980 6.02 39.25 -9.98
CA PRO A 980 6.70 39.60 -8.73
C PRO A 980 5.71 39.81 -7.57
N GLN A 981 6.10 39.47 -6.35
CA GLN A 981 5.21 39.50 -5.18
C GLN A 981 4.57 40.87 -4.95
N GLU A 982 5.31 41.95 -5.19
CA GLU A 982 4.88 43.35 -5.09
C GLU A 982 3.80 43.77 -6.11
N HIS A 983 3.51 42.92 -7.10
CA HIS A 983 2.54 43.16 -8.16
C HIS A 983 1.41 42.13 -8.18
N VAL A 984 1.44 41.13 -7.31
CA VAL A 984 0.41 40.08 -7.25
C VAL A 984 -0.97 40.71 -7.02
N ASP A 985 -1.11 41.59 -6.03
CA ASP A 985 -2.40 42.20 -5.68
C ASP A 985 -3.01 42.98 -6.87
N THR A 986 -2.22 43.81 -7.55
CA THR A 986 -2.72 44.62 -8.68
C THR A 986 -3.12 43.76 -9.87
N VAL A 987 -2.35 42.71 -10.16
CA VAL A 987 -2.65 41.75 -11.23
C VAL A 987 -3.89 40.93 -10.89
N VAL A 988 -4.02 40.47 -9.64
CA VAL A 988 -5.17 39.72 -9.15
C VAL A 988 -6.45 40.54 -9.21
N GLU A 989 -6.41 41.81 -8.76
CA GLU A 989 -7.57 42.70 -8.84
C GLU A 989 -8.00 42.94 -10.30
N PHE A 990 -7.04 43.06 -11.21
CA PHE A 990 -7.35 43.12 -12.64
C PHE A 990 -7.99 41.82 -13.14
N VAL A 991 -7.42 40.65 -12.82
CA VAL A 991 -7.98 39.33 -13.18
C VAL A 991 -9.42 39.20 -12.67
N LYS A 992 -9.68 39.53 -11.39
CA LYS A 992 -11.02 39.52 -10.79
C LYS A 992 -11.99 40.43 -11.52
N SER A 993 -11.53 41.60 -11.98
CA SER A 993 -12.37 42.57 -12.73
C SER A 993 -12.86 42.05 -14.09
N ARG A 994 -12.19 41.04 -14.66
CA ARG A 994 -12.58 40.45 -15.96
C ARG A 994 -13.56 39.29 -15.83
N GLY A 995 -13.65 38.63 -14.67
CA GLY A 995 -14.47 37.43 -14.53
C GLY A 995 -13.96 36.27 -15.39
N MET A 996 -14.88 35.40 -15.84
CA MET A 996 -14.58 34.30 -16.77
C MET A 996 -14.48 34.80 -18.22
N ALA A 997 -13.69 35.84 -18.51
CA ALA A 997 -13.51 36.40 -19.87
C ALA A 997 -12.60 35.53 -20.77
N CYS A 998 -12.60 34.22 -20.55
CA CYS A 998 -11.83 33.23 -21.32
C CYS A 998 -12.74 32.05 -21.68
N SER A 999 -12.27 31.18 -22.57
CA SER A 999 -12.96 29.94 -22.87
C SER A 999 -12.81 28.92 -21.74
N VAL A 1000 -13.41 27.75 -21.94
CA VAL A 1000 -13.21 26.59 -21.07
C VAL A 1000 -11.75 26.12 -21.03
N TYR A 1001 -10.97 26.34 -22.09
CA TYR A 1001 -9.52 26.08 -22.12
C TYR A 1001 -8.77 27.09 -21.24
N GLY A 1002 -9.04 28.39 -21.42
CA GLY A 1002 -8.41 29.43 -20.61
C GLY A 1002 -8.69 29.30 -19.12
N ALA A 1003 -9.84 28.71 -18.76
CA ALA A 1003 -10.25 28.49 -17.37
C ALA A 1003 -9.25 27.63 -16.57
N GLN A 1004 -8.51 26.72 -17.20
CA GLN A 1004 -7.44 25.94 -16.54
C GLN A 1004 -6.39 26.87 -15.93
N PHE A 1005 -5.86 27.78 -16.73
CA PHE A 1005 -4.77 28.68 -16.32
C PHE A 1005 -5.28 29.79 -15.40
N LEU A 1006 -6.52 30.24 -15.59
CA LEU A 1006 -7.17 31.15 -14.64
C LEU A 1006 -7.22 30.53 -13.24
N LEU A 1007 -7.73 29.29 -13.13
CA LEU A 1007 -7.83 28.60 -11.84
C LEU A 1007 -6.45 28.27 -11.26
N ASP A 1008 -5.51 27.78 -12.07
CA ASP A 1008 -4.13 27.53 -11.61
C ASP A 1008 -3.48 28.82 -11.08
N GLY A 1009 -3.64 29.94 -11.79
CA GLY A 1009 -3.14 31.25 -11.34
C GLY A 1009 -3.73 31.71 -10.02
N LEU A 1010 -5.05 31.65 -9.86
CA LEU A 1010 -5.74 32.04 -8.63
C LEU A 1010 -5.34 31.17 -7.43
N TYR A 1011 -5.32 29.85 -7.60
CA TYR A 1011 -4.90 28.94 -6.52
C TYR A 1011 -3.41 29.04 -6.20
N ASN A 1012 -2.55 29.40 -7.16
CA ASN A 1012 -1.12 29.58 -6.89
C ASN A 1012 -0.84 30.80 -5.98
N VAL A 1013 -1.72 31.80 -5.99
CA VAL A 1013 -1.58 33.02 -5.15
C VAL A 1013 -2.56 33.10 -3.99
N GLY A 1014 -3.26 32.00 -3.67
CA GLY A 1014 -4.12 31.93 -2.48
C GLY A 1014 -5.52 32.54 -2.63
N GLU A 1015 -5.97 32.84 -3.86
CA GLU A 1015 -7.28 33.46 -4.15
C GLU A 1015 -8.43 32.43 -4.16
N ALA A 1016 -8.49 31.65 -3.09
CA ALA A 1016 -9.33 30.47 -2.94
C ALA A 1016 -10.84 30.78 -3.06
N ASP A 1017 -11.31 31.84 -2.42
CA ASP A 1017 -12.73 32.22 -2.42
C ASP A 1017 -13.22 32.57 -3.82
N TYR A 1018 -12.40 33.31 -4.57
CA TYR A 1018 -12.75 33.71 -5.93
C TYR A 1018 -12.69 32.51 -6.88
N ALA A 1019 -11.66 31.66 -6.78
CA ALA A 1019 -11.58 30.43 -7.57
C ALA A 1019 -12.78 29.49 -7.30
N LEU A 1020 -13.19 29.36 -6.03
CA LEU A 1020 -14.38 28.61 -5.64
C LEU A 1020 -15.67 29.22 -6.20
N ASP A 1021 -15.81 30.56 -6.14
CA ASP A 1021 -16.96 31.27 -6.71
C ASP A 1021 -17.06 31.05 -8.24
N LEU A 1022 -15.92 30.95 -8.95
CA LEU A 1022 -15.89 30.61 -10.38
C LEU A 1022 -16.29 29.15 -10.64
N LEU A 1023 -15.76 28.19 -9.87
CA LEU A 1023 -16.12 26.77 -9.98
C LEU A 1023 -17.60 26.50 -9.68
N ALA A 1024 -18.16 27.20 -8.70
CA ALA A 1024 -19.56 27.09 -8.28
C ALA A 1024 -20.48 28.12 -8.95
N SER A 1025 -20.01 28.85 -9.96
CA SER A 1025 -20.78 29.87 -10.66
C SER A 1025 -22.02 29.28 -11.33
N THR A 1026 -23.11 30.04 -11.34
CA THR A 1026 -24.34 29.74 -12.10
C THR A 1026 -24.53 30.64 -13.31
N SER A 1027 -23.54 31.49 -13.64
CA SER A 1027 -23.59 32.39 -14.79
C SER A 1027 -23.67 31.64 -16.14
N GLU A 1028 -23.83 32.33 -17.26
CA GLU A 1028 -23.75 31.69 -18.59
C GLU A 1028 -22.36 31.06 -18.83
N ARG A 1029 -21.29 31.70 -18.33
CA ARG A 1029 -19.90 31.21 -18.43
C ARG A 1029 -19.56 30.35 -17.21
N SER A 1030 -20.23 29.21 -17.11
CA SER A 1030 -20.02 28.27 -16.00
C SER A 1030 -20.27 26.82 -16.42
N TRP A 1031 -19.67 25.88 -15.70
CA TRP A 1031 -19.98 24.45 -15.86
C TRP A 1031 -21.43 24.14 -15.49
N TYR A 1032 -22.00 24.85 -14.52
CA TYR A 1032 -23.42 24.72 -14.20
C TYR A 1032 -24.33 25.09 -15.38
N ASN A 1033 -23.92 26.02 -16.25
CA ASN A 1033 -24.66 26.31 -17.48
C ASN A 1033 -24.75 25.07 -18.38
N MET A 1034 -23.66 24.31 -18.54
CA MET A 1034 -23.64 23.08 -19.34
C MET A 1034 -24.63 22.04 -18.81
N ILE A 1035 -24.72 21.91 -17.49
CA ILE A 1035 -25.68 21.02 -16.80
C ILE A 1035 -27.10 21.54 -16.99
N ARG A 1036 -27.31 22.84 -16.78
CA ARG A 1036 -28.61 23.52 -16.89
C ARG A 1036 -29.23 23.38 -18.28
N ILE A 1037 -28.43 23.44 -19.34
CA ILE A 1037 -28.91 23.23 -20.71
C ILE A 1037 -29.11 21.75 -21.07
N GLY A 1038 -28.76 20.83 -20.18
CA GLY A 1038 -29.03 19.39 -20.30
C GLY A 1038 -27.85 18.52 -20.72
N SER A 1039 -26.65 19.10 -20.90
CA SER A 1039 -25.47 18.29 -21.25
C SER A 1039 -24.99 17.48 -20.05
N THR A 1040 -24.43 16.31 -20.36
CA THR A 1040 -23.85 15.38 -19.38
C THR A 1040 -22.39 15.06 -19.67
N ILE A 1041 -21.83 15.64 -20.75
CA ILE A 1041 -20.41 15.75 -21.04
C ILE A 1041 -20.09 17.24 -21.19
N THR A 1042 -18.88 17.67 -20.84
CA THR A 1042 -18.46 19.07 -20.98
C THR A 1042 -18.46 19.51 -22.45
N LEU A 1043 -18.69 20.81 -22.65
CA LEU A 1043 -18.83 21.42 -23.95
C LEU A 1043 -17.49 21.95 -24.47
N GLU A 1044 -17.38 22.10 -25.78
CA GLU A 1044 -16.22 22.77 -26.40
C GLU A 1044 -16.15 24.27 -26.05
N ALA A 1045 -17.28 24.92 -25.80
CA ALA A 1045 -17.37 26.31 -25.37
C ALA A 1045 -18.55 26.45 -24.39
N TRP A 1046 -18.62 27.57 -23.65
CA TRP A 1046 -19.59 27.75 -22.57
C TRP A 1046 -21.06 27.55 -22.96
N ASP A 1047 -21.42 27.89 -24.21
CA ASP A 1047 -22.75 27.74 -24.78
C ASP A 1047 -22.69 27.89 -26.32
N ASN A 1048 -23.73 27.43 -27.03
CA ASN A 1048 -23.89 27.59 -28.47
C ASN A 1048 -23.92 29.07 -28.90
N LYS A 1049 -24.36 29.97 -28.01
CA LYS A 1049 -24.28 31.43 -28.20
C LYS A 1049 -22.84 31.92 -28.44
N TYR A 1050 -21.85 31.32 -27.76
CA TYR A 1050 -20.44 31.71 -27.85
C TYR A 1050 -19.74 31.06 -29.04
N LYS A 1051 -20.16 29.85 -29.42
CA LYS A 1051 -19.63 29.10 -30.55
C LYS A 1051 -20.76 28.36 -31.28
N ASN A 1052 -21.14 28.83 -32.46
CA ASN A 1052 -22.30 28.29 -33.19
C ASN A 1052 -22.10 26.88 -33.79
N ASN A 1053 -20.86 26.38 -33.87
CA ASN A 1053 -20.54 25.02 -34.30
C ASN A 1053 -20.02 24.16 -33.12
N LEU A 1054 -20.51 24.45 -31.92
CA LEU A 1054 -20.18 23.79 -30.66
C LEU A 1054 -20.37 22.26 -30.73
N ASP A 1055 -19.47 21.53 -30.07
CA ASP A 1055 -19.63 20.11 -29.71
C ASP A 1055 -20.04 19.96 -28.24
N TRP A 1056 -20.92 18.99 -27.94
CA TRP A 1056 -21.43 18.69 -26.58
C TRP A 1056 -20.65 17.61 -25.83
N ASN A 1057 -19.55 17.14 -26.43
CA ASN A 1057 -18.78 16.00 -25.94
C ASN A 1057 -17.26 16.26 -26.00
N HIS A 1058 -16.82 17.36 -25.38
CA HIS A 1058 -15.45 17.88 -25.48
C HIS A 1058 -14.75 17.96 -24.11
N ALA A 1059 -13.69 17.16 -23.91
CA ALA A 1059 -13.10 16.93 -22.60
C ALA A 1059 -12.23 18.07 -22.05
N TRP A 1060 -11.73 18.97 -22.91
CA TRP A 1060 -11.00 20.16 -22.43
C TRP A 1060 -11.84 21.07 -21.53
N GLY A 1061 -13.17 20.90 -21.51
CA GLY A 1061 -14.06 21.61 -20.61
C GLY A 1061 -14.12 21.00 -19.22
N ALA A 1062 -13.52 19.83 -19.00
CA ALA A 1062 -13.52 19.10 -17.73
C ALA A 1062 -12.41 19.53 -16.77
N VAL A 1063 -11.93 20.78 -16.87
CA VAL A 1063 -10.97 21.40 -15.95
C VAL A 1063 -11.28 21.15 -14.46
N PRO A 1064 -12.54 21.23 -13.98
CA PRO A 1064 -12.84 21.00 -12.56
C PRO A 1064 -12.42 19.62 -12.03
N ALA A 1065 -12.34 18.60 -12.90
CA ALA A 1065 -11.86 17.27 -12.50
C ALA A 1065 -10.41 17.27 -12.02
N ASN A 1066 -9.58 18.22 -12.46
CA ASN A 1066 -8.22 18.42 -11.95
C ASN A 1066 -8.11 19.63 -11.01
N ALA A 1067 -8.83 20.73 -11.27
CA ALA A 1067 -8.74 21.94 -10.45
C ALA A 1067 -9.27 21.74 -9.02
N ILE A 1068 -10.23 20.84 -8.80
CA ILE A 1068 -10.69 20.49 -7.46
C ILE A 1068 -9.61 19.70 -6.68
N PRO A 1069 -9.08 18.57 -7.18
CA PRO A 1069 -7.97 17.87 -6.50
C PRO A 1069 -6.70 18.71 -6.35
N ARG A 1070 -6.24 19.36 -7.44
CA ARG A 1070 -4.95 20.07 -7.51
C ARG A 1070 -5.02 21.48 -6.92
N GLY A 1071 -6.13 22.18 -7.09
CA GLY A 1071 -6.32 23.56 -6.64
C GLY A 1071 -6.97 23.62 -5.28
N LEU A 1072 -8.26 23.27 -5.20
CA LEU A 1072 -9.07 23.34 -3.97
C LEU A 1072 -8.46 22.52 -2.81
N TRP A 1073 -8.05 21.28 -3.07
CA TRP A 1073 -7.40 20.43 -2.07
C TRP A 1073 -5.87 20.54 -2.06
N GLY A 1074 -5.28 21.12 -3.11
CA GLY A 1074 -3.83 21.27 -3.21
C GLY A 1074 -3.06 19.95 -3.33
N ILE A 1075 -3.71 18.84 -3.71
CA ILE A 1075 -3.09 17.52 -3.82
C ILE A 1075 -2.35 17.42 -5.16
N LYS A 1076 -1.02 17.46 -5.09
CA LYS A 1076 -0.11 17.40 -6.27
C LYS A 1076 1.14 16.57 -5.93
N PRO A 1077 1.82 15.95 -6.90
CA PRO A 1077 3.15 15.40 -6.64
C PRO A 1077 4.14 16.54 -6.36
N LYS A 1078 4.80 16.51 -5.20
CA LYS A 1078 5.92 17.42 -4.88
C LYS A 1078 7.24 16.86 -5.42
N THR A 1079 7.40 15.54 -5.36
CA THR A 1079 8.44 14.81 -6.11
C THR A 1079 7.79 13.84 -7.09
N ALA A 1080 8.53 13.48 -8.14
CA ALA A 1080 8.04 12.61 -9.19
C ALA A 1080 7.58 11.24 -8.65
N GLY A 1081 6.48 10.72 -9.20
CA GLY A 1081 5.88 9.46 -8.77
C GLY A 1081 5.33 9.47 -7.34
N PHE A 1082 4.97 10.67 -6.84
CA PHE A 1082 4.42 10.88 -5.48
C PHE A 1082 5.29 10.30 -4.36
N GLY A 1083 6.62 10.35 -4.48
CA GLY A 1083 7.49 10.05 -3.33
C GLY A 1083 7.18 10.97 -2.14
N ILE A 1084 6.93 12.25 -2.45
CA ILE A 1084 6.37 13.26 -1.56
C ILE A 1084 5.17 13.90 -2.27
N ALA A 1085 4.01 13.91 -1.63
CA ALA A 1085 2.84 14.67 -2.06
C ALA A 1085 2.84 16.07 -1.41
N SER A 1086 2.40 17.08 -2.15
CA SER A 1086 1.95 18.35 -1.57
C SER A 1086 0.46 18.21 -1.27
N ILE A 1087 0.03 18.68 -0.10
CA ILE A 1087 -1.39 18.84 0.26
C ILE A 1087 -1.55 20.26 0.80
N LYS A 1088 -2.12 21.14 -0.02
CA LYS A 1088 -2.32 22.57 0.31
C LYS A 1088 -3.79 22.97 0.19
N PRO A 1089 -4.65 22.62 1.17
CA PRO A 1089 -6.07 22.91 1.09
C PRO A 1089 -6.38 24.40 1.04
N GLN A 1090 -7.27 24.78 0.12
CA GLN A 1090 -7.75 26.13 -0.13
C GLN A 1090 -9.29 26.12 -0.13
N MET A 1091 -9.88 25.75 1.01
CA MET A 1091 -11.31 25.44 1.15
C MET A 1091 -12.27 26.62 0.94
N GLY A 1092 -11.76 27.86 1.01
CA GLY A 1092 -12.55 29.08 0.91
C GLY A 1092 -13.75 29.07 1.86
N LYS A 1093 -14.95 29.34 1.32
CA LYS A 1093 -16.21 29.40 2.07
C LYS A 1093 -16.81 28.02 2.44
N LEU A 1094 -16.28 26.90 1.95
CA LEU A 1094 -16.85 25.56 2.20
C LEU A 1094 -16.90 25.23 3.69
N LYS A 1095 -17.92 24.48 4.11
CA LYS A 1095 -18.05 23.94 5.48
C LYS A 1095 -17.67 22.49 5.59
N SER A 1096 -17.72 21.73 4.50
CA SER A 1096 -17.22 20.36 4.49
C SER A 1096 -16.78 19.95 3.09
N SER A 1097 -15.74 19.13 3.02
CA SER A 1097 -15.34 18.47 1.77
C SER A 1097 -14.74 17.10 2.07
N GLN A 1098 -14.93 16.14 1.18
CA GLN A 1098 -14.30 14.83 1.22
C GLN A 1098 -13.78 14.51 -0.18
N ILE A 1099 -12.57 13.97 -0.29
CA ILE A 1099 -11.94 13.63 -1.56
C ILE A 1099 -11.13 12.33 -1.45
N THR A 1100 -11.08 11.59 -2.57
CA THR A 1100 -10.12 10.51 -2.81
C THR A 1100 -9.41 10.80 -4.12
N VAL A 1101 -8.08 10.88 -4.08
CA VAL A 1101 -7.24 11.16 -5.25
C VAL A 1101 -6.35 9.95 -5.54
N PRO A 1102 -6.46 9.32 -6.72
CA PRO A 1102 -5.61 8.20 -7.11
C PRO A 1102 -4.18 8.67 -7.39
N THR A 1103 -3.19 7.84 -7.03
CA THR A 1103 -1.77 8.07 -7.38
C THR A 1103 -1.10 6.75 -7.76
N VAL A 1104 0.10 6.80 -8.35
CA VAL A 1104 0.89 5.60 -8.65
C VAL A 1104 1.28 4.78 -7.42
N ARG A 1105 1.30 5.36 -6.21
CA ARG A 1105 1.66 4.67 -4.95
C ARG A 1105 0.46 4.28 -4.07
N GLY A 1106 -0.76 4.57 -4.50
CA GLY A 1106 -1.99 4.37 -3.73
C GLY A 1106 -2.81 5.64 -3.61
N ALA A 1107 -4.07 5.53 -3.17
CA ALA A 1107 -4.95 6.69 -3.07
C ALA A 1107 -4.66 7.53 -1.82
N ILE A 1108 -4.77 8.85 -1.94
CA ILE A 1108 -4.84 9.77 -0.78
C ILE A 1108 -6.31 10.01 -0.47
N HIS A 1109 -6.70 9.81 0.79
CA HIS A 1109 -8.04 10.13 1.27
C HIS A 1109 -7.98 11.36 2.16
N ALA A 1110 -8.88 12.32 1.96
CA ALA A 1110 -8.94 13.50 2.81
C ALA A 1110 -10.37 13.97 3.08
N THR A 1111 -10.62 14.42 4.31
CA THR A 1111 -11.89 15.00 4.76
C THR A 1111 -11.61 16.31 5.48
N PHE A 1112 -12.38 17.34 5.16
CA PHE A 1112 -12.36 18.65 5.78
C PHE A 1112 -13.71 18.93 6.43
N THR A 1113 -13.68 19.43 7.66
CA THR A 1113 -14.86 19.84 8.43
C THR A 1113 -14.61 21.19 9.10
N HIS A 1114 -15.48 22.16 8.83
CA HIS A 1114 -15.50 23.45 9.52
C HIS A 1114 -16.37 23.35 10.79
N ASN A 1115 -15.76 23.08 11.94
CA ASN A 1115 -16.46 22.85 13.22
C ASN A 1115 -17.03 24.11 13.88
N GLY A 1116 -16.78 25.29 13.31
CA GLY A 1116 -17.28 26.58 13.80
C GLY A 1116 -16.29 27.70 13.52
N PRO A 1117 -16.60 28.96 13.88
CA PRO A 1117 -15.76 30.11 13.54
C PRO A 1117 -14.31 30.04 14.05
N ARG A 1118 -14.03 29.17 15.03
CA ARG A 1118 -12.72 29.06 15.69
C ARG A 1118 -12.03 27.70 15.49
N SER A 1119 -12.63 26.77 14.74
CA SER A 1119 -12.11 25.41 14.62
C SER A 1119 -12.39 24.81 13.24
N GLN A 1120 -11.35 24.27 12.64
CA GLN A 1120 -11.39 23.47 11.41
C GLN A 1120 -10.60 22.19 11.62
N THR A 1121 -11.04 21.09 11.01
CA THR A 1121 -10.37 19.79 11.08
C THR A 1121 -10.14 19.24 9.68
N TYR A 1122 -8.94 18.73 9.46
CA TYR A 1122 -8.55 17.96 8.29
C TYR A 1122 -8.17 16.55 8.74
N GLU A 1123 -8.85 15.54 8.22
CA GLU A 1123 -8.50 14.14 8.37
C GLU A 1123 -7.89 13.65 7.06
N ILE A 1124 -6.63 13.23 7.07
CA ILE A 1124 -5.88 12.85 5.87
C ILE A 1124 -5.28 11.47 6.08
N GLU A 1125 -5.49 10.55 5.14
CA GLU A 1125 -4.84 9.24 5.10
C GLU A 1125 -3.86 9.19 3.92
N ILE A 1126 -2.58 8.99 4.24
CA ILE A 1126 -1.50 8.84 3.27
C ILE A 1126 -1.23 7.35 3.05
N PRO A 1127 -1.14 6.85 1.80
CA PRO A 1127 -0.87 5.45 1.52
C PRO A 1127 0.55 5.03 1.95
N GLY A 1128 0.80 3.72 1.97
CA GLY A 1128 2.11 3.18 2.26
C GLY A 1128 3.19 3.69 1.29
N ASN A 1129 4.40 3.86 1.80
CA ASN A 1129 5.59 4.26 1.05
C ASN A 1129 5.48 5.65 0.38
N MET A 1130 4.64 6.52 0.92
CA MET A 1130 4.48 7.91 0.53
C MET A 1130 4.61 8.83 1.75
N VAL A 1131 5.23 9.99 1.57
CA VAL A 1131 5.17 11.10 2.53
C VAL A 1131 4.33 12.21 1.93
N ALA A 1132 3.67 13.03 2.74
CA ALA A 1132 3.07 14.27 2.29
C ALA A 1132 3.53 15.47 3.10
N GLU A 1133 3.50 16.65 2.50
CA GLU A 1133 3.63 17.93 3.18
C GLU A 1133 2.29 18.64 3.17
N PHE A 1134 1.75 18.84 4.36
CA PHE A 1134 0.54 19.62 4.58
C PHE A 1134 0.90 21.08 4.86
N SER A 1135 0.32 22.00 4.12
CA SER A 1135 0.47 23.44 4.36
C SER A 1135 -0.85 24.16 4.14
N LEU A 1136 -1.01 25.34 4.74
CA LEU A 1136 -2.17 26.21 4.58
C LEU A 1136 -1.69 27.62 4.29
N ASP A 1137 -2.48 28.37 3.53
CA ASP A 1137 -2.32 29.82 3.47
C ASP A 1137 -2.84 30.44 4.78
N ASP A 1138 -2.21 31.52 5.24
CA ASP A 1138 -2.62 32.30 6.42
C ASP A 1138 -2.79 31.47 7.72
N ILE A 1139 -1.68 31.06 8.33
CA ILE A 1139 -1.66 30.38 9.65
C ILE A 1139 -1.56 31.42 10.80
N ASP A 1140 -1.36 32.69 10.50
CA ASP A 1140 -1.13 33.73 11.50
C ASP A 1140 -2.32 33.86 12.48
N GLY A 1141 -2.00 33.88 13.78
CA GLY A 1141 -3.00 33.92 14.86
C GLY A 1141 -3.75 32.60 15.12
N LYS A 1142 -3.36 31.50 14.45
CA LYS A 1142 -4.01 30.19 14.59
C LYS A 1142 -3.02 29.15 15.14
N ASP A 1143 -3.51 28.29 16.03
CA ASP A 1143 -2.78 27.12 16.49
C ASP A 1143 -3.02 25.95 15.55
N LEU A 1144 -1.93 25.40 15.01
CA LEU A 1144 -1.94 24.18 14.23
C LEU A 1144 -1.64 22.99 15.15
N ILE A 1145 -2.58 22.04 15.23
CA ILE A 1145 -2.49 20.86 16.09
C ILE A 1145 -2.52 19.62 15.21
N HIS A 1146 -1.46 18.83 15.23
CA HIS A 1146 -1.34 17.57 14.48
C HIS A 1146 -1.39 16.39 15.44
N ASN A 1147 -2.35 15.49 15.25
CA ASN A 1147 -2.57 14.32 16.11
C ASN A 1147 -2.57 14.65 17.61
N GLY A 1148 -3.18 15.78 17.97
CA GLY A 1148 -3.26 16.28 19.36
C GLY A 1148 -2.04 17.07 19.86
N GLN A 1149 -0.97 17.20 19.06
CA GLN A 1149 0.24 17.95 19.41
C GLN A 1149 0.34 19.27 18.65
N LYS A 1150 0.63 20.37 19.36
CA LYS A 1150 0.80 21.69 18.76
C LYS A 1150 2.08 21.71 17.91
N VAL A 1151 1.96 22.06 16.64
CA VAL A 1151 3.09 22.24 15.72
C VAL A 1151 3.52 23.71 15.73
N PRO A 1152 4.82 24.03 15.87
CA PRO A 1152 5.29 25.40 15.77
C PRO A 1152 5.00 25.99 14.39
N ALA A 1153 4.33 27.14 14.34
CA ALA A 1153 3.98 27.81 13.09
C ALA A 1153 5.20 28.17 12.21
N ALA A 1154 6.40 28.28 12.82
CA ALA A 1154 7.64 28.60 12.13
C ALA A 1154 8.07 27.60 11.04
N PHE A 1155 7.57 26.35 11.07
CA PHE A 1155 7.96 25.34 10.09
C PHE A 1155 7.23 25.47 8.74
N GLY A 1156 6.14 26.24 8.65
CA GLY A 1156 5.39 26.49 7.40
C GLY A 1156 4.64 25.29 6.80
N ALA A 1157 5.04 24.06 7.12
CA ALA A 1157 4.40 22.82 6.69
C ALA A 1157 4.52 21.72 7.76
N VAL A 1158 3.59 20.77 7.73
CA VAL A 1158 3.57 19.57 8.56
C VAL A 1158 3.87 18.36 7.67
N GLN A 1159 4.88 17.59 8.02
CA GLN A 1159 5.15 16.32 7.35
C GLN A 1159 4.19 15.24 7.82
N LEU A 1160 3.50 14.60 6.88
CA LEU A 1160 2.58 13.49 7.10
C LEU A 1160 3.26 12.20 6.61
N SER A 1161 3.40 11.24 7.51
CA SER A 1161 3.87 9.88 7.19
C SER A 1161 2.72 9.03 6.61
N PRO A 1162 2.97 7.80 6.15
CA PRO A 1162 1.92 6.84 5.89
C PRO A 1162 0.99 6.67 7.09
N GLY A 1163 -0.32 6.69 6.86
CA GLY A 1163 -1.33 6.53 7.90
C GLY A 1163 -2.29 7.70 7.99
N LYS A 1164 -3.14 7.64 9.03
CA LYS A 1164 -4.15 8.66 9.32
C LYS A 1164 -3.55 9.80 10.13
N HIS A 1165 -3.89 11.01 9.74
CA HIS A 1165 -3.51 12.25 10.39
C HIS A 1165 -4.74 13.12 10.60
N ILE A 1166 -4.89 13.63 11.83
CA ILE A 1166 -5.90 14.62 12.19
C ILE A 1166 -5.17 15.94 12.42
N ILE A 1167 -5.51 16.95 11.66
CA ILE A 1167 -4.95 18.29 11.74
C ILE A 1167 -6.07 19.25 12.13
N GLU A 1168 -5.97 19.86 13.30
CA GLU A 1168 -6.92 20.87 13.77
C GLU A 1168 -6.29 22.26 13.69
N LEU A 1169 -7.05 23.21 13.16
CA LEU A 1169 -6.70 24.63 13.17
C LEU A 1169 -7.61 25.33 14.17
N LYS A 1170 -7.04 25.88 15.25
CA LYS A 1170 -7.78 26.58 16.32
C LYS A 1170 -7.41 28.06 16.36
N ILE A 1171 -8.38 28.95 16.29
CA ILE A 1171 -8.13 30.40 16.40
C ILE A 1171 -7.96 30.76 17.88
N ASN A 1172 -6.78 31.25 18.27
CA ASN A 1172 -6.55 31.77 19.61
C ASN A 1172 -7.03 33.22 19.66
N SER A 1173 -8.26 33.45 20.15
CA SER A 1173 -8.63 34.77 20.63
C SER A 1173 -8.12 34.91 22.07
N PHE A 1174 -7.03 35.66 22.27
CA PHE A 1174 -6.88 36.41 23.52
C PHE A 1174 -7.47 37.79 23.32
#